data_AF-A0A7R9NWA7-F1
#
_entry.id   AF-A0A7R9NWA7-F1
#
_cell.length_a   1.000
_cell.length_b   1.000
_cell.length_c   1.000
_cell.angle_alpha   90.00
_cell.angle_beta   90.00
_cell.angle_gamma   90.00
#
_symmetry.space_group_name_H-M   'P 1'
#
loop_
_entity.id
_entity.type
_entity.pdbx_description
1 polymer ?
#
loop_
_entity_poly.entity_id
_entity_poly.type
_entity_poly.pdbx_seq_one_letter_code
_entity_poly.pdbx_strand_id
1 'polypeptide(L)'
;MICRLSVKCSCFVGVQLSYGRERKCLIKQNPHITSATSWTNKPLQDIQPSASCEIPKLWSASDDLSLPGSEINDQFVTILFLLIVESGFTPADLTAELTLKNDVKLKLSRSDALKHGLVGWRECDSYNFNLVLRTFPEPVCRLVVIPTQAMLIVNLVCADQDVPAFATVMDPHYYITEIKDVSSLDRDFKCQHLKELSMELKDKLAVPVRSYILNKKGILNASLLGVPFEVVWKILEFLNTFDKLRMSETYLFLSGEHILLVGEGNFSFAVDLVKLGKCLKITATCLEAEICVEPGRSNVHYLDKRGVRVLFGVDGTKLTDHPQLKNETFSKILFNFPHVGGKMKIHLNRKLLCSFFKSAARLLSPGGRVIVSLCRGQGGTPADVPRRAWSDSWQVVEMAAHGDLVLSQVEPFHQHVFPGYTCVGYRSRNIGFHLEGALVHVFRSTNDPCPAAPVEEWLNRTQLHTLETNCGRVKCSTVHLEMYLSNPLPTPHSPAHFVCEQFKTFVESRKCDQSSGDYLNVKMISCDEIPIFVARHVSSESPDLFSLRRSLFEVLEHVLPLVGKDPTQVSVYCGLSFNPTSGDFSLPPAVPQLLSVGYSAQHLCSDYVDYLSFLFNSKDSYICITEPSPTCWSFGEWEIVSSSRTIYRKVSQPADSIVVCEQLSIRHCDITAFVEVMNMGDLAQKLFTVDDWRELWAEDVHVNTSGQCPLLTRASLYPRRYKFDICLSYDPTFPTTEFYDVLWQVAGKIVTNVELVNEYVSAADNFRSRCYRITYQCFDKALFRERVVDIHQNVIGRVLSAKLGLTVC
;
A
#
# COMPACT_ATOMS: atom_id res chain seq x y z
N MET A 1 13.61 -7.30 -40.75
CA MET A 1 13.01 -8.62 -40.46
C MET A 1 12.68 -8.67 -38.99
N ILE A 2 11.42 -8.97 -38.70
CA ILE A 2 10.75 -8.85 -37.40
C ILE A 2 11.06 -10.09 -36.56
N CYS A 3 11.62 -9.92 -35.37
CA CYS A 3 11.49 -10.90 -34.28
C CYS A 3 10.67 -10.25 -33.16
N ARG A 4 9.42 -10.70 -33.01
CA ARG A 4 8.57 -10.40 -31.85
C ARG A 4 9.13 -11.15 -30.64
N LEU A 5 9.62 -10.43 -29.65
CA LEU A 5 9.90 -10.98 -28.31
C LEU A 5 8.70 -10.66 -27.40
N SER A 6 7.88 -11.69 -27.17
CA SER A 6 6.90 -11.74 -26.08
C SER A 6 7.65 -12.08 -24.80
N VAL A 7 7.81 -11.13 -23.89
CA VAL A 7 8.34 -11.39 -22.55
C VAL A 7 7.16 -11.60 -21.60
N LYS A 8 6.90 -12.86 -21.23
CA LYS A 8 6.17 -13.22 -20.01
C LYS A 8 7.13 -13.05 -18.84
N CYS A 9 6.79 -12.18 -17.89
CA CYS A 9 7.51 -12.04 -16.63
C CYS A 9 7.26 -13.27 -15.75
N SER A 10 8.27 -14.12 -15.62
CA SER A 10 8.39 -15.11 -14.55
C SER A 10 9.87 -15.33 -14.28
N CYS A 11 10.30 -15.00 -13.05
CA CYS A 11 11.59 -15.31 -12.43
C CYS A 11 12.86 -14.75 -13.13
N PHE A 12 13.53 -13.80 -12.47
CA PHE A 12 14.94 -13.49 -12.74
C PHE A 12 15.81 -14.71 -12.36
N VAL A 13 15.93 -15.66 -13.27
CA VAL A 13 17.05 -16.59 -13.37
C VAL A 13 17.96 -16.04 -14.46
N GLY A 14 19.26 -15.93 -14.15
CA GLY A 14 20.25 -15.24 -14.97
C GLY A 14 20.22 -15.65 -16.45
N VAL A 15 20.04 -14.67 -17.33
CA VAL A 15 20.27 -14.81 -18.76
C VAL A 15 21.70 -14.37 -19.06
N GLN A 16 22.51 -15.33 -19.49
CA GLN A 16 23.88 -15.17 -19.95
C GLN A 16 23.86 -14.46 -21.32
N LEU A 17 24.34 -13.22 -21.41
CA LEU A 17 24.57 -12.55 -22.69
C LEU A 17 25.92 -12.99 -23.27
N SER A 18 25.90 -13.87 -24.26
CA SER A 18 27.07 -14.23 -25.07
C SER A 18 27.33 -13.15 -26.13
N TYR A 19 28.29 -12.26 -25.87
CA TYR A 19 28.76 -11.30 -26.86
C TYR A 19 29.80 -11.95 -27.79
N GLY A 20 29.39 -12.21 -29.04
CA GLY A 20 30.31 -12.44 -30.16
C GLY A 20 31.09 -11.16 -30.47
N ARG A 21 32.41 -11.28 -30.56
CA ARG A 21 33.35 -10.18 -30.81
C ARG A 21 33.19 -9.60 -32.22
N GLU A 22 33.03 -8.29 -32.31
CA GLU A 22 33.72 -7.48 -33.31
C GLU A 22 34.46 -6.32 -32.60
N ARG A 23 35.79 -6.33 -32.67
CA ARG A 23 36.68 -5.26 -32.21
C ARG A 23 37.15 -4.45 -33.43
N LYS A 24 37.06 -3.12 -33.33
CA LYS A 24 38.06 -2.15 -33.84
C LYS A 24 38.12 -1.00 -32.82
N CYS A 25 39.13 -0.96 -31.94
CA CYS A 25 40.46 -0.35 -32.10
C CYS A 25 40.43 1.19 -32.05
N LEU A 26 41.33 1.91 -31.39
CA LEU A 26 42.30 1.63 -30.31
C LEU A 26 42.90 3.00 -29.94
N ILE A 27 43.34 3.11 -28.70
CA ILE A 27 44.09 4.23 -28.12
C ILE A 27 45.52 4.29 -28.71
N LYS A 28 45.99 5.53 -28.87
CA LYS A 28 47.37 6.06 -28.94
C LYS A 28 48.56 5.07 -29.02
N GLN A 29 49.31 5.29 -30.09
CA GLN A 29 50.78 5.25 -30.26
C GLN A 29 51.63 4.88 -29.04
N ASN A 30 52.40 3.79 -29.17
CA ASN A 30 53.85 3.85 -28.98
C ASN A 30 54.54 2.70 -29.77
N PRO A 31 55.65 2.95 -30.48
CA PRO A 31 56.35 1.99 -31.32
C PRO A 31 57.48 1.28 -30.55
N HIS A 32 58.09 0.29 -31.21
CA HIS A 32 59.21 -0.56 -30.75
C HIS A 32 58.80 -1.89 -30.10
N ILE A 33 58.66 -2.93 -30.92
CA ILE A 33 59.63 -4.04 -31.03
C ILE A 33 59.12 -4.98 -32.14
N THR A 34 59.89 -5.04 -33.22
CA THR A 34 59.83 -6.02 -34.30
C THR A 34 60.64 -7.25 -33.93
N SER A 35 60.08 -8.46 -34.06
CA SER A 35 60.60 -9.55 -34.93
C SER A 35 60.26 -10.96 -34.40
N ALA A 36 59.76 -11.77 -35.34
CA ALA A 36 60.05 -13.21 -35.51
C ALA A 36 59.38 -14.26 -34.59
N THR A 37 58.25 -14.77 -35.11
CA THR A 37 57.98 -16.18 -35.47
C THR A 37 57.92 -17.31 -34.44
N SER A 38 56.84 -18.09 -34.62
CA SER A 38 56.58 -19.49 -34.23
C SER A 38 56.00 -19.71 -32.83
N TRP A 39 54.66 -19.72 -32.75
CA TRP A 39 53.96 -20.65 -31.84
C TRP A 39 52.81 -21.32 -32.60
N THR A 40 52.96 -22.62 -32.70
CA THR A 40 52.06 -23.62 -33.23
C THR A 40 50.72 -23.61 -32.51
N ASN A 41 49.67 -23.99 -33.26
CA ASN A 41 48.35 -24.31 -32.72
C ASN A 41 48.47 -25.29 -31.55
N LYS A 42 48.32 -24.78 -30.33
CA LYS A 42 47.78 -25.53 -29.19
C LYS A 42 46.53 -24.80 -28.71
N PRO A 43 45.38 -25.48 -28.59
CA PRO A 43 44.22 -24.88 -27.96
C PRO A 43 44.59 -24.57 -26.51
N LEU A 44 44.24 -23.36 -26.05
CA LEU A 44 44.15 -23.06 -24.63
C LEU A 44 43.08 -23.99 -24.03
N GLN A 45 43.50 -25.18 -23.61
CA GLN A 45 42.79 -25.95 -22.61
C GLN A 45 42.86 -25.18 -21.29
N ASP A 46 41.69 -25.04 -20.69
CA ASP A 46 41.43 -24.79 -19.28
C ASP A 46 41.81 -23.44 -18.68
N ILE A 47 41.06 -22.41 -19.07
CA ILE A 47 40.41 -21.58 -18.04
C ILE A 47 38.91 -21.57 -18.36
N GLN A 48 38.21 -22.61 -17.89
CA GLN A 48 36.76 -22.52 -17.76
C GLN A 48 36.43 -21.38 -16.79
N PRO A 49 35.39 -20.57 -17.05
CA PRO A 49 34.73 -19.82 -15.99
C PRO A 49 33.91 -20.80 -15.13
N SER A 50 34.58 -21.75 -14.47
CA SER A 50 34.00 -22.54 -13.40
C SER A 50 34.08 -21.74 -12.10
N ALA A 51 33.31 -20.66 -12.03
CA ALA A 51 33.07 -19.94 -10.78
C ALA A 51 31.58 -19.66 -10.58
N SER A 52 30.71 -20.59 -11.02
CA SER A 52 29.51 -20.89 -10.24
C SER A 52 29.95 -21.70 -9.01
N CYS A 53 30.60 -21.03 -8.06
CA CYS A 53 30.75 -21.63 -6.73
C CYS A 53 29.33 -21.64 -6.17
N GLU A 54 28.66 -22.80 -6.18
CA GLU A 54 27.44 -23.00 -5.40
C GLU A 54 27.74 -22.53 -3.98
N ILE A 55 27.18 -21.39 -3.60
CA ILE A 55 27.24 -20.89 -2.24
C ILE A 55 26.36 -21.85 -1.43
N PRO A 56 26.92 -22.64 -0.49
CA PRO A 56 26.11 -23.54 0.31
C PRO A 56 25.15 -22.69 1.15
N LYS A 57 23.85 -23.04 1.17
CA LYS A 57 23.00 -22.65 2.30
C LYS A 57 23.56 -23.37 3.52
N LEU A 58 24.13 -22.61 4.45
CA LEU A 58 24.72 -23.13 5.67
C LEU A 58 23.67 -23.29 6.77
N TRP A 59 22.44 -22.81 6.54
CA TRP A 59 21.32 -22.88 7.47
C TRP A 59 20.04 -23.39 6.79
N SER A 60 19.47 -24.48 7.30
CA SER A 60 18.08 -24.89 7.05
C SER A 60 17.26 -24.79 8.35
N ALA A 61 15.96 -24.53 8.25
CA ALA A 61 15.08 -24.31 9.41
C ALA A 61 14.92 -25.55 10.32
N SER A 62 15.48 -26.70 9.91
CA SER A 62 15.44 -27.99 10.60
C SER A 62 16.74 -28.39 11.29
N ASP A 63 17.78 -27.56 11.25
CA ASP A 63 19.10 -27.92 11.82
C ASP A 63 19.18 -27.57 13.32
N ASP A 64 18.82 -28.53 14.18
CA ASP A 64 19.14 -28.52 15.61
C ASP A 64 20.67 -28.59 15.81
N LEU A 65 21.28 -27.47 16.21
CA LEU A 65 22.72 -27.38 16.44
C LEU A 65 23.01 -26.41 17.58
N SER A 66 23.82 -26.86 18.54
CA SER A 66 24.34 -26.06 19.65
C SER A 66 25.28 -24.98 19.13
N LEU A 67 24.74 -23.78 18.92
CA LEU A 67 25.51 -22.59 18.62
C LEU A 67 26.36 -22.20 19.85
N PRO A 68 27.63 -21.81 19.66
CA PRO A 68 28.52 -21.44 20.75
C PRO A 68 28.13 -20.10 21.39
N GLY A 69 28.25 -20.03 22.73
CA GLY A 69 28.00 -18.81 23.52
C GLY A 69 26.83 -18.96 24.49
N SER A 70 26.98 -18.41 25.69
CA SER A 70 25.97 -18.51 26.75
C SER A 70 24.99 -17.33 26.78
N GLU A 71 25.26 -16.29 26.00
CA GLU A 71 24.48 -15.04 25.95
C GLU A 71 23.81 -14.83 24.59
N ILE A 72 22.69 -14.11 24.58
CA ILE A 72 21.92 -13.79 23.38
C ILE A 72 22.76 -13.07 22.30
N ASN A 73 23.71 -12.23 22.72
CA ASN A 73 24.60 -11.52 21.81
C ASN A 73 25.58 -12.47 21.12
N ASP A 74 26.11 -13.45 21.84
CA ASP A 74 27.02 -14.45 21.28
C ASP A 74 26.31 -15.29 20.21
N GLN A 75 25.07 -15.69 20.50
CA GLN A 75 24.20 -16.42 19.59
C GLN A 75 23.92 -15.59 18.34
N PHE A 76 23.53 -14.32 18.52
CA PHE A 76 23.19 -13.42 17.42
C PHE A 76 24.38 -13.12 16.51
N VAL A 77 25.54 -12.82 17.11
CA VAL A 77 26.77 -12.53 16.35
C VAL A 77 27.24 -13.76 15.57
N THR A 78 27.05 -14.97 16.10
CA THR A 78 27.35 -16.21 15.37
C THR A 78 26.47 -16.35 14.12
N ILE A 79 25.18 -15.99 14.19
CA ILE A 79 24.28 -15.97 13.03
C ILE A 79 24.74 -14.93 12.00
N LEU A 80 25.10 -13.71 12.45
CA LEU A 80 25.62 -12.66 11.57
C LEU A 80 26.87 -13.14 10.81
N PHE A 81 27.81 -13.77 11.52
CA PHE A 81 29.00 -14.35 10.91
C PHE A 81 28.66 -15.39 9.84
N LEU A 82 27.76 -16.34 10.14
CA LEU A 82 27.32 -17.37 9.19
C LEU A 82 26.67 -16.76 7.93
N LEU A 83 25.83 -15.75 8.09
CA LEU A 83 25.18 -15.06 6.97
C LEU A 83 26.16 -14.27 6.10
N ILE A 84 27.22 -13.70 6.70
CA ILE A 84 28.31 -13.08 5.93
C ILE A 84 29.10 -14.15 5.16
N VAL A 85 29.33 -15.33 5.74
CA VAL A 85 29.95 -16.46 5.03
C VAL A 85 29.08 -16.96 3.87
N GLU A 86 27.77 -17.08 4.07
CA GLU A 86 26.79 -17.34 3.00
C GLU A 86 26.77 -16.25 1.92
N SER A 87 27.27 -15.05 2.20
CA SER A 87 27.34 -13.97 1.21
C SER A 87 28.60 -14.05 0.33
N GLY A 88 29.45 -15.06 0.57
CA GLY A 88 30.65 -15.37 -0.21
C GLY A 88 31.97 -15.03 0.49
N PHE A 89 31.92 -14.55 1.74
CA PHE A 89 33.12 -14.29 2.55
C PHE A 89 33.60 -15.56 3.26
N THR A 90 34.88 -15.60 3.66
CA THR A 90 35.49 -16.71 4.40
C THR A 90 36.45 -16.18 5.45
N PRO A 91 36.66 -16.87 6.60
CA PRO A 91 37.68 -16.49 7.57
C PRO A 91 39.07 -16.41 6.93
N ALA A 92 39.83 -15.35 7.26
CA ALA A 92 41.15 -15.12 6.67
C ALA A 92 42.10 -16.30 6.92
N ASP A 93 42.11 -16.85 8.14
CA ASP A 93 42.99 -17.95 8.54
C ASP A 93 42.70 -19.27 7.79
N LEU A 94 41.42 -19.54 7.52
CA LEU A 94 40.98 -20.72 6.77
C LEU A 94 41.39 -20.63 5.29
N THR A 95 41.47 -19.41 4.76
CA THR A 95 41.85 -19.18 3.36
C THR A 95 43.33 -19.49 3.14
N ALA A 96 44.20 -19.24 4.12
CA ALA A 96 45.62 -19.62 4.08
C ALA A 96 45.82 -21.15 4.05
N GLU A 97 45.06 -21.92 4.83
CA GLU A 97 45.10 -23.40 4.81
C GLU A 97 44.53 -24.00 3.52
N LEU A 98 43.47 -23.43 2.97
CA LEU A 98 42.84 -23.89 1.72
C LEU A 98 43.71 -23.59 0.48
N THR A 99 44.44 -22.47 0.48
CA THR A 99 45.37 -22.11 -0.60
C THR A 99 46.58 -23.05 -0.63
N LEU A 100 47.00 -23.59 0.52
CA LEU A 100 48.06 -24.61 0.65
C LEU A 100 47.66 -25.99 0.11
N LYS A 101 46.37 -26.32 0.06
CA LYS A 101 45.84 -27.62 -0.38
C LYS A 101 45.40 -27.67 -1.85
N ASN A 102 45.51 -26.58 -2.62
CA ASN A 102 45.09 -26.46 -4.03
C ASN A 102 43.63 -26.89 -4.31
N ASP A 103 42.76 -26.83 -3.30
CA ASP A 103 41.43 -27.45 -3.37
C ASP A 103 40.33 -26.39 -3.46
N VAL A 104 40.18 -25.79 -4.65
CA VAL A 104 39.25 -24.67 -4.93
C VAL A 104 37.76 -25.10 -4.90
N LYS A 105 37.48 -26.41 -4.77
CA LYS A 105 36.13 -27.00 -4.84
C LYS A 105 35.52 -27.40 -3.49
N LEU A 106 36.18 -27.17 -2.37
CA LEU A 106 35.63 -27.51 -1.06
C LEU A 106 34.36 -26.70 -0.75
N LYS A 107 33.22 -27.39 -0.64
CA LYS A 107 32.01 -26.84 -0.01
C LYS A 107 32.35 -26.62 1.47
N LEU A 108 32.57 -25.36 1.85
CA LEU A 108 32.75 -24.98 3.26
C LEU A 108 31.57 -25.53 4.06
N SER A 109 31.81 -26.39 5.05
CA SER A 109 30.76 -26.85 5.94
C SER A 109 30.52 -25.81 7.05
N ARG A 110 29.31 -25.82 7.64
CA ARG A 110 28.96 -24.95 8.79
C ARG A 110 29.93 -25.18 9.96
N SER A 111 30.32 -26.43 10.21
CA SER A 111 31.29 -26.79 11.26
C SER A 111 32.68 -26.20 11.03
N ASP A 112 33.17 -26.19 9.79
CA ASP A 112 34.49 -25.64 9.47
C ASP A 112 34.50 -24.11 9.62
N ALA A 113 33.42 -23.44 9.18
CA ALA A 113 33.27 -22.00 9.33
C ALA A 113 33.28 -21.58 10.80
N LEU A 114 32.55 -22.30 11.66
CA LEU A 114 32.47 -22.01 13.10
C LEU A 114 33.79 -22.32 13.82
N LYS A 115 34.43 -23.45 13.50
CA LYS A 115 35.69 -23.86 14.14
C LYS A 115 36.83 -22.85 13.93
N HIS A 116 36.93 -22.28 12.72
CA HIS A 116 38.00 -21.35 12.37
C HIS A 116 37.62 -19.89 12.55
N GLY A 117 36.33 -19.54 12.44
CA GLY A 117 35.85 -18.16 12.56
C GLY A 117 35.69 -17.67 14.01
N LEU A 118 35.52 -18.57 14.97
CA LEU A 118 35.26 -18.23 16.37
C LEU A 118 36.50 -18.29 17.28
N VAL A 119 37.70 -18.39 16.70
CA VAL A 119 38.95 -18.33 17.49
C VAL A 119 39.27 -16.86 17.78
N GLY A 120 39.27 -16.45 19.05
CA GLY A 120 39.59 -15.07 19.43
C GLY A 120 38.54 -14.03 19.03
N TRP A 121 37.36 -14.45 18.61
CA TRP A 121 36.28 -13.58 18.11
C TRP A 121 35.73 -12.57 19.13
N ARG A 122 35.98 -12.74 20.43
CA ARG A 122 35.51 -11.87 21.51
C ARG A 122 36.71 -11.20 22.19
N GLU A 123 36.80 -9.87 22.10
CA GLU A 123 37.86 -9.05 22.70
C GLU A 123 37.23 -7.84 23.41
N CYS A 124 37.48 -7.69 24.72
CA CYS A 124 37.14 -6.49 25.52
C CYS A 124 35.78 -5.84 25.17
N ASP A 125 34.69 -6.62 25.28
CA ASP A 125 33.31 -6.22 24.97
C ASP A 125 32.98 -5.94 23.49
N SER A 126 33.77 -6.42 22.54
CA SER A 126 33.46 -6.37 21.12
C SER A 126 33.70 -7.71 20.44
N TYR A 127 33.04 -7.92 19.29
CA TYR A 127 33.24 -9.09 18.46
C TYR A 127 33.98 -8.72 17.18
N ASN A 128 35.02 -9.47 16.83
CA ASN A 128 35.87 -9.18 15.69
C ASN A 128 36.11 -10.43 14.85
N PHE A 129 35.82 -10.34 13.55
CA PHE A 129 36.12 -11.40 12.59
C PHE A 129 36.93 -10.85 11.43
N ASN A 130 38.07 -11.48 11.15
CA ASN A 130 38.85 -11.20 9.95
C ASN A 130 38.38 -12.13 8.82
N LEU A 131 37.88 -11.52 7.75
CA LEU A 131 37.20 -12.15 6.64
C LEU A 131 37.87 -11.75 5.33
N VAL A 132 37.82 -12.62 4.33
CA VAL A 132 38.23 -12.31 2.95
C VAL A 132 37.11 -12.74 2.02
N LEU A 133 36.99 -12.09 0.86
CA LEU A 133 36.08 -12.60 -0.17
C LEU A 133 36.73 -13.87 -0.74
N ARG A 134 36.03 -15.01 -0.80
CA ARG A 134 36.64 -16.33 -1.08
C ARG A 134 37.59 -16.37 -2.29
N THR A 135 37.30 -15.59 -3.32
CA THR A 135 38.07 -15.51 -4.57
C THR A 135 39.21 -14.46 -4.53
N PHE A 136 39.22 -13.58 -3.52
CA PHE A 136 40.16 -12.46 -3.37
C PHE A 136 40.65 -12.39 -1.91
N PRO A 137 41.79 -13.06 -1.59
CA PRO A 137 42.35 -13.06 -0.24
C PRO A 137 42.82 -11.68 0.23
N GLU A 138 42.97 -10.72 -0.69
CA GLU A 138 43.20 -9.31 -0.37
C GLU A 138 42.20 -8.41 -1.13
N PRO A 139 41.61 -7.41 -0.48
CA PRO A 139 41.87 -6.93 0.89
C PRO A 139 41.14 -7.71 2.00
N VAL A 140 41.74 -7.76 3.20
CA VAL A 140 41.10 -8.33 4.41
C VAL A 140 39.98 -7.39 4.86
N CYS A 141 38.80 -7.96 5.07
CA CYS A 141 37.64 -7.31 5.65
C CYS A 141 37.54 -7.65 7.14
N ARG A 142 37.13 -6.70 7.97
CA ARG A 142 36.88 -6.92 9.39
C ARG A 142 35.42 -6.69 9.70
N LEU A 143 34.72 -7.73 10.15
CA LEU A 143 33.41 -7.60 10.76
C LEU A 143 33.62 -7.27 12.23
N VAL A 144 33.23 -6.06 12.63
CA VAL A 144 33.33 -5.55 14.01
C VAL A 144 31.92 -5.37 14.55
N VAL A 145 31.57 -6.06 15.63
CA VAL A 145 30.27 -5.92 16.30
C VAL A 145 30.47 -5.37 17.70
N ILE A 146 29.84 -4.25 18.00
CA ILE A 146 29.99 -3.54 19.28
C ILE A 146 28.63 -3.51 20.00
N PRO A 147 28.50 -4.17 21.17
CA PRO A 147 27.33 -4.07 22.03
C PRO A 147 27.17 -2.67 22.64
N THR A 148 25.93 -2.18 22.62
CA THR A 148 25.52 -0.88 23.18
C THR A 148 24.21 -1.05 23.94
N GLN A 149 24.26 -1.22 25.27
CA GLN A 149 23.12 -1.39 26.20
C GLN A 149 22.05 -2.45 25.78
N ALA A 150 21.27 -2.22 24.73
CA ALA A 150 20.27 -3.14 24.17
C ALA A 150 20.48 -3.48 22.67
N MET A 151 21.37 -2.78 21.95
CA MET A 151 21.59 -2.91 20.51
C MET A 151 23.03 -3.31 20.18
N LEU A 152 23.26 -3.87 18.99
CA LEU A 152 24.59 -4.08 18.44
C LEU A 152 24.84 -3.17 17.24
N ILE A 153 26.00 -2.51 17.22
CA ILE A 153 26.52 -1.82 16.04
C ILE A 153 27.33 -2.86 15.25
N VAL A 154 26.90 -3.16 14.03
CA VAL A 154 27.52 -4.16 13.14
C VAL A 154 28.22 -3.41 12.00
N ASN A 155 29.55 -3.49 11.96
CA ASN A 155 30.38 -2.84 10.96
C ASN A 155 31.11 -3.87 10.11
N LEU A 156 31.11 -3.72 8.79
CA LEU A 156 31.97 -4.48 7.89
C LEU A 156 32.93 -3.52 7.17
N VAL A 157 34.19 -3.57 7.56
CA VAL A 157 35.24 -2.63 7.12
C VAL A 157 36.24 -3.34 6.23
N CYS A 158 36.62 -2.73 5.11
CA CYS A 158 37.71 -3.22 4.27
C CYS A 158 39.01 -2.53 4.72
N ALA A 159 40.09 -3.28 5.00
CA ALA A 159 41.34 -2.77 5.61
C ALA A 159 42.23 -1.90 4.69
N ASP A 160 41.65 -1.20 3.72
CA ASP A 160 42.34 -0.23 2.86
C ASP A 160 42.16 1.18 3.43
N GLN A 161 43.19 2.02 3.37
CA GLN A 161 43.28 3.29 4.13
C GLN A 161 42.25 4.38 3.75
N ASP A 162 41.41 4.17 2.72
CA ASP A 162 40.47 5.17 2.17
C ASP A 162 39.03 4.64 1.94
N VAL A 163 38.57 3.61 2.67
CA VAL A 163 37.25 2.98 2.41
C VAL A 163 36.16 3.45 3.38
N PRO A 164 34.91 3.71 2.91
CA PRO A 164 33.77 3.90 3.80
C PRO A 164 33.48 2.62 4.61
N ALA A 165 33.41 2.75 5.93
CA ALA A 165 32.88 1.69 6.80
C ALA A 165 31.38 1.53 6.53
N PHE A 166 30.95 0.32 6.20
CA PHE A 166 29.52 0.00 6.11
C PHE A 166 29.05 -0.44 7.49
N ALA A 167 28.01 0.21 7.99
CA ALA A 167 27.54 0.06 9.36
C ALA A 167 26.01 -0.05 9.39
N THR A 168 25.49 -0.85 10.32
CA THR A 168 24.07 -0.87 10.67
C THR A 168 23.91 -1.19 12.16
N VAL A 169 22.77 -0.83 12.73
CA VAL A 169 22.41 -1.13 14.13
C VAL A 169 21.36 -2.23 14.12
N MET A 170 21.51 -3.24 14.96
CA MET A 170 20.61 -4.39 15.03
C MET A 170 20.24 -4.74 16.48
N ASP A 171 18.99 -5.14 16.72
CA ASP A 171 18.51 -5.62 18.02
C ASP A 171 18.58 -7.16 18.08
N PRO A 172 19.46 -7.75 18.91
CA PRO A 172 19.53 -9.20 19.09
C PRO A 172 18.21 -9.83 19.55
N HIS A 173 17.45 -9.12 20.40
CA HIS A 173 16.20 -9.63 20.99
C HIS A 173 15.06 -9.68 19.97
N TYR A 174 15.18 -8.93 18.88
CA TYR A 174 14.24 -9.03 17.76
C TYR A 174 14.40 -10.34 16.99
N TYR A 175 15.62 -10.89 16.96
CA TYR A 175 15.97 -12.06 16.14
C TYR A 175 16.20 -13.34 16.95
N ILE A 176 16.44 -13.23 18.26
CA ILE A 176 16.68 -14.36 19.16
C ILE A 176 15.85 -14.17 20.43
N THR A 177 15.22 -15.25 20.90
CA THR A 177 14.49 -15.28 22.17
C THR A 177 14.97 -16.47 23.01
N GLU A 178 15.28 -16.23 24.29
CA GLU A 178 15.63 -17.30 25.24
C GLU A 178 14.37 -18.08 25.64
N ILE A 179 14.39 -19.40 25.46
CA ILE A 179 13.35 -20.32 25.92
C ILE A 179 13.65 -20.63 27.39
N LYS A 180 12.81 -20.15 28.30
CA LYS A 180 12.91 -20.47 29.72
C LYS A 180 12.16 -21.77 29.99
N ASP A 181 12.84 -22.91 29.92
CA ASP A 181 12.29 -24.17 30.41
C ASP A 181 12.70 -24.37 31.88
N VAL A 182 11.73 -24.57 32.78
CA VAL A 182 11.96 -24.58 34.24
C VAL A 182 12.62 -25.89 34.71
N SER A 183 12.88 -26.83 33.80
CA SER A 183 13.41 -28.17 34.09
C SER A 183 14.75 -28.55 33.42
N SER A 184 15.36 -27.69 32.61
CA SER A 184 16.69 -27.95 32.00
C SER A 184 17.74 -26.96 32.50
N LEU A 185 18.97 -27.44 32.73
CA LEU A 185 20.15 -26.61 33.04
C LEU A 185 20.74 -25.92 31.79
N ASP A 186 20.25 -26.28 30.60
CA ASP A 186 20.69 -25.72 29.31
C ASP A 186 19.78 -24.55 28.89
N ARG A 187 20.40 -23.43 28.51
CA ARG A 187 19.70 -22.28 27.91
C ARG A 187 19.42 -22.56 26.45
N ASP A 188 18.16 -22.80 26.11
CA ASP A 188 17.74 -22.94 24.71
C ASP A 188 17.37 -21.58 24.11
N PHE A 189 17.79 -21.35 22.87
CA PHE A 189 17.52 -20.11 22.13
C PHE A 189 16.70 -20.40 20.88
N LYS A 190 15.63 -19.64 20.68
CA LYS A 190 14.82 -19.68 19.46
C LYS A 190 15.19 -18.51 18.55
N CYS A 191 15.53 -18.81 17.30
CA CYS A 191 15.77 -17.81 16.28
C CYS A 191 14.46 -17.45 15.55
N GLN A 192 14.28 -16.17 15.22
CA GLN A 192 13.12 -15.65 14.48
C GLN A 192 13.56 -14.55 13.50
N HIS A 193 12.70 -14.23 12.53
CA HIS A 193 12.93 -13.17 11.52
C HIS A 193 14.26 -13.29 10.73
N LEU A 194 14.84 -14.49 10.62
CA LEU A 194 16.15 -14.71 9.99
C LEU A 194 16.22 -14.32 8.51
N LYS A 195 15.10 -14.40 7.77
CA LYS A 195 15.05 -13.94 6.37
C LYS A 195 15.24 -12.43 6.28
N GLU A 196 14.65 -11.68 7.20
CA GLU A 196 14.78 -10.23 7.26
C GLU A 196 16.19 -9.84 7.70
N LEU A 197 16.73 -10.52 8.72
CA LEU A 197 18.13 -10.38 9.12
C LEU A 197 19.09 -10.61 7.94
N SER A 198 18.86 -11.68 7.16
CA SER A 198 19.67 -12.02 5.99
C SER A 198 19.64 -10.94 4.93
N MET A 199 18.45 -10.40 4.60
CA MET A 199 18.31 -9.32 3.63
C MET A 199 18.95 -8.03 4.14
N GLU A 200 18.68 -7.64 5.38
CA GLU A 200 19.22 -6.41 5.98
C GLU A 200 20.75 -6.44 6.04
N LEU A 201 21.34 -7.57 6.44
CA LEU A 201 22.78 -7.76 6.48
C LEU A 201 23.40 -7.77 5.08
N LYS A 202 22.77 -8.44 4.12
CA LYS A 202 23.26 -8.52 2.74
C LYS A 202 23.22 -7.17 2.04
N ASP A 203 22.10 -6.47 2.10
CA ASP A 203 21.90 -5.22 1.37
C ASP A 203 22.70 -4.07 1.96
N LYS A 204 22.83 -3.99 3.29
CA LYS A 204 23.54 -2.89 3.96
C LYS A 204 25.04 -3.11 4.10
N LEU A 205 25.50 -4.37 4.23
CA LEU A 205 26.91 -4.69 4.51
C LEU A 205 27.56 -5.55 3.42
N ALA A 206 27.04 -6.76 3.18
CA ALA A 206 27.78 -7.74 2.39
C ALA A 206 27.86 -7.40 0.88
N VAL A 207 26.75 -6.97 0.27
CA VAL A 207 26.67 -6.61 -1.16
C VAL A 207 27.48 -5.34 -1.44
N PRO A 208 27.38 -4.25 -0.65
CA PRO A 208 28.23 -3.07 -0.84
C PRO A 208 29.72 -3.37 -0.75
N VAL A 209 30.17 -4.11 0.27
CA VAL A 209 31.59 -4.46 0.45
C VAL A 209 32.08 -5.37 -0.69
N ARG A 210 31.29 -6.39 -1.06
CA ARG A 210 31.60 -7.26 -2.19
C ARG A 210 31.69 -6.48 -3.50
N SER A 211 30.77 -5.57 -3.75
CA SER A 211 30.77 -4.72 -4.94
C SER A 211 31.99 -3.81 -4.96
N TYR A 212 32.37 -3.23 -3.82
CA TYR A 212 33.58 -2.43 -3.67
C TYR A 212 34.85 -3.23 -4.02
N ILE A 213 35.02 -4.43 -3.46
CA ILE A 213 36.18 -5.31 -3.74
C ILE A 213 36.23 -5.68 -5.23
N LEU A 214 35.11 -6.11 -5.81
CA LEU A 214 35.04 -6.51 -7.22
C LEU A 214 35.38 -5.33 -8.14
N ASN A 215 34.85 -4.15 -7.85
CA ASN A 215 35.14 -2.93 -8.61
C ASN A 215 36.62 -2.55 -8.52
N LYS A 216 37.24 -2.62 -7.34
CA LYS A 216 38.69 -2.36 -7.19
C LYS A 216 39.55 -3.36 -7.97
N LYS A 217 39.11 -4.60 -8.11
CA LYS A 217 39.78 -5.63 -8.91
C LYS A 217 39.43 -5.56 -10.41
N GLY A 218 38.63 -4.57 -10.83
CA GLY A 218 38.23 -4.39 -12.23
C GLY A 218 37.25 -5.45 -12.75
N ILE A 219 36.56 -6.16 -11.85
CA ILE A 219 35.64 -7.24 -12.17
C ILE A 219 34.22 -6.71 -12.17
N LEU A 220 33.56 -6.85 -13.32
CA LEU A 220 32.15 -6.50 -13.48
C LEU A 220 31.29 -7.41 -12.62
N ASN A 221 30.42 -6.82 -11.81
CA ASN A 221 29.46 -7.56 -11.00
C ASN A 221 28.03 -7.26 -11.46
N ALA A 222 27.13 -8.24 -11.28
CA ALA A 222 25.74 -8.17 -11.75
C ALA A 222 24.83 -7.27 -10.89
N SER A 223 25.38 -6.61 -9.86
CA SER A 223 24.62 -5.66 -9.07
C SER A 223 24.61 -4.30 -9.76
N LEU A 224 23.48 -3.60 -9.73
CA LEU A 224 23.37 -2.25 -10.29
C LEU A 224 24.38 -1.28 -9.63
N LEU A 225 24.73 -1.52 -8.36
CA LEU A 225 25.73 -0.77 -7.57
C LEU A 225 27.16 -0.96 -8.09
N GLY A 226 27.43 -2.03 -8.83
CA GLY A 226 28.74 -2.35 -9.39
C GLY A 226 28.96 -1.91 -10.82
N VAL A 227 27.93 -1.40 -11.48
CA VAL A 227 28.02 -0.96 -12.87
C VAL A 227 28.56 0.48 -12.87
N PRO A 228 29.61 0.80 -13.65
CA PRO A 228 30.08 2.17 -13.81
C PRO A 228 28.94 3.10 -14.20
N PHE A 229 28.89 4.30 -13.63
CA PHE A 229 27.80 5.24 -13.86
C PHE A 229 27.57 5.49 -15.36
N GLU A 230 28.64 5.58 -16.15
CA GLU A 230 28.60 5.76 -17.61
C GLU A 230 27.96 4.58 -18.35
N VAL A 231 28.07 3.37 -17.81
CA VAL A 231 27.42 2.16 -18.35
C VAL A 231 25.98 2.09 -17.89
N VAL A 232 25.66 2.51 -16.66
CA VAL A 232 24.26 2.72 -16.24
C VAL A 232 23.60 3.75 -17.15
N TRP A 233 24.27 4.85 -17.50
CA TRP A 233 23.80 5.83 -18.48
C TRP A 233 23.59 5.23 -19.85
N LYS A 234 24.54 4.43 -20.36
CA LYS A 234 24.35 3.75 -21.65
C LYS A 234 23.19 2.76 -21.61
N ILE A 235 23.02 2.01 -20.53
CA ILE A 235 21.88 1.11 -20.35
C ILE A 235 20.58 1.92 -20.37
N LEU A 236 20.52 3.04 -19.64
CA LEU A 236 19.40 3.97 -19.68
C LEU A 236 19.20 4.56 -21.09
N GLU A 237 20.26 4.86 -21.85
CA GLU A 237 20.17 5.32 -23.24
C GLU A 237 19.56 4.27 -24.17
N PHE A 238 19.83 2.98 -23.95
CA PHE A 238 19.27 1.86 -24.71
C PHE A 238 17.82 1.53 -24.37
N LEU A 239 17.30 2.03 -23.24
CA LEU A 239 15.87 1.92 -22.92
C LEU A 239 15.08 2.83 -23.87
N ASN A 240 14.06 2.26 -24.52
CA ASN A 240 13.16 3.05 -25.36
C ASN A 240 12.36 4.04 -24.50
N THR A 241 11.72 5.03 -25.13
CA THR A 241 10.94 6.05 -24.41
C THR A 241 9.84 5.41 -23.54
N PHE A 242 9.29 4.27 -23.95
CA PHE A 242 8.28 3.52 -23.20
C PHE A 242 8.87 2.88 -21.93
N ASP A 243 10.07 2.33 -21.97
CA ASP A 243 10.78 1.72 -20.84
C ASP A 243 11.27 2.78 -19.83
N LYS A 244 11.66 3.98 -20.31
CA LYS A 244 11.96 5.15 -19.47
C LYS A 244 10.70 5.70 -18.78
N LEU A 245 9.60 5.81 -19.52
CA LEU A 245 8.31 6.25 -18.98
C LEU A 245 7.70 5.21 -18.02
N ARG A 246 8.03 3.93 -18.18
CA ARG A 246 7.64 2.87 -17.24
C ARG A 246 8.27 3.01 -15.85
N MET A 247 9.29 3.88 -15.71
CA MET A 247 9.89 4.22 -14.43
C MET A 247 9.07 5.27 -13.66
N SER A 248 8.06 5.90 -14.27
CA SER A 248 7.16 6.88 -13.63
C SER A 248 5.72 6.75 -14.16
N GLU A 249 4.81 6.18 -13.36
CA GLU A 249 3.43 5.94 -13.77
C GLU A 249 2.71 7.23 -14.19
N THR A 250 2.92 8.36 -13.50
CA THR A 250 2.22 9.63 -13.79
C THR A 250 2.49 10.15 -15.20
N TYR A 251 3.72 10.02 -15.71
CA TYR A 251 4.10 10.53 -17.03
C TYR A 251 3.81 9.53 -18.17
N LEU A 252 3.59 8.25 -17.84
CA LEU A 252 3.21 7.21 -18.81
C LEU A 252 1.82 7.48 -19.42
N PHE A 253 0.89 8.02 -18.63
CA PHE A 253 -0.50 8.32 -19.03
C PHE A 253 -0.69 9.67 -19.74
N LEU A 254 0.36 10.47 -19.97
CA LEU A 254 0.18 11.76 -20.65
C LEU A 254 -0.18 11.63 -22.14
N SER A 255 -0.13 10.44 -22.75
CA SER A 255 -0.37 10.25 -24.19
C SER A 255 -1.81 10.55 -24.61
N GLY A 256 -2.01 11.36 -25.66
CA GLY A 256 -3.35 11.66 -26.18
C GLY A 256 -4.14 12.66 -25.35
N GLU A 257 -3.51 13.27 -24.34
CA GLU A 257 -4.15 14.17 -23.38
C GLU A 257 -4.14 15.63 -23.84
N HIS A 258 -5.12 16.40 -23.34
CA HIS A 258 -5.13 17.86 -23.44
C HIS A 258 -4.52 18.45 -22.17
N ILE A 259 -3.31 19.00 -22.31
CA ILE A 259 -2.42 19.34 -21.20
C ILE A 259 -2.27 20.85 -21.07
N LEU A 260 -2.45 21.36 -19.85
CA LEU A 260 -2.08 22.72 -19.46
C LEU A 260 -0.86 22.69 -18.54
N LEU A 261 0.22 23.35 -18.94
CA LEU A 261 1.40 23.59 -18.10
C LEU A 261 1.31 25.00 -17.52
N VAL A 262 1.34 25.11 -16.20
CA VAL A 262 1.15 26.36 -15.47
C VAL A 262 2.45 26.78 -14.80
N GLY A 263 2.83 28.06 -14.99
CA GLY A 263 3.99 28.65 -14.34
C GLY A 263 5.34 28.17 -14.89
N GLU A 264 5.42 27.89 -16.18
CA GLU A 264 6.69 27.62 -16.85
C GLU A 264 7.61 28.84 -16.71
N GLY A 265 8.83 28.65 -16.21
CA GLY A 265 9.78 29.76 -16.08
C GLY A 265 10.59 30.04 -17.35
N ASN A 266 11.13 28.99 -17.98
CA ASN A 266 11.91 29.09 -19.22
C ASN A 266 11.43 28.11 -20.31
N PHE A 267 10.25 27.51 -20.12
CA PHE A 267 9.64 26.53 -21.03
C PHE A 267 10.45 25.25 -21.31
N SER A 268 11.53 24.99 -20.56
CA SER A 268 12.37 23.80 -20.80
C SER A 268 11.66 22.49 -20.50
N PHE A 269 10.74 22.46 -19.54
CA PHE A 269 9.91 21.29 -19.24
C PHE A 269 8.97 20.98 -20.41
N ALA A 270 8.25 21.99 -20.90
CA ALA A 270 7.40 21.85 -22.08
C ALA A 270 8.15 21.31 -23.30
N VAL A 271 9.37 21.80 -23.55
CA VAL A 271 10.22 21.33 -24.65
C VAL A 271 10.55 19.84 -24.51
N ASP A 272 10.97 19.40 -23.33
CA ASP A 272 11.28 17.99 -23.11
C ASP A 272 10.04 17.11 -23.18
N LEU A 273 8.90 17.58 -22.67
CA LEU A 273 7.64 16.87 -22.77
C LEU A 273 7.22 16.65 -24.24
N VAL A 274 7.43 17.64 -25.11
CA VAL A 274 7.20 17.52 -26.57
C VAL A 274 8.17 16.52 -27.21
N LYS A 275 9.45 16.54 -26.81
CA LYS A 275 10.49 15.62 -27.33
C LYS A 275 10.22 14.15 -26.96
N LEU A 276 9.54 13.90 -25.84
CA LEU A 276 9.14 12.54 -25.43
C LEU A 276 8.11 11.89 -26.40
N GLY A 277 7.61 12.61 -27.41
CA GLY A 277 7.15 11.99 -28.65
C GLY A 277 5.75 11.38 -28.62
N LYS A 278 4.80 12.00 -27.94
CA LYS A 278 3.38 11.61 -27.96
C LYS A 278 2.54 12.69 -28.65
N CYS A 279 1.40 12.30 -29.26
CA CYS A 279 0.41 13.26 -29.77
C CYS A 279 -0.23 13.99 -28.58
N LEU A 280 0.41 15.07 -28.12
CA LEU A 280 0.00 15.85 -26.96
C LEU A 280 -0.55 17.19 -27.44
N LYS A 281 -1.76 17.54 -27.01
CA LYS A 281 -2.26 18.90 -27.19
C LYS A 281 -1.81 19.71 -25.97
N ILE A 282 -0.70 20.43 -26.10
CA ILE A 282 -0.08 21.17 -24.99
C ILE A 282 -0.39 22.66 -25.11
N THR A 283 -0.83 23.25 -24.01
CA THR A 283 -0.78 24.69 -23.77
C THR A 283 0.21 24.97 -22.64
N ALA A 284 1.27 25.70 -22.93
CA ALA A 284 2.29 26.07 -21.95
C ALA A 284 2.15 27.54 -21.56
N THR A 285 2.17 27.83 -20.26
CA THR A 285 1.88 29.18 -19.76
C THR A 285 2.89 29.64 -18.74
N CYS A 286 3.19 30.94 -18.73
CA CYS A 286 4.02 31.60 -17.72
C CYS A 286 3.33 32.85 -17.16
N LEU A 287 3.75 33.29 -15.97
CA LEU A 287 3.20 34.47 -15.31
C LEU A 287 3.78 35.77 -15.90
N GLU A 288 5.02 35.71 -16.36
CA GLU A 288 5.73 36.82 -16.99
C GLU A 288 5.03 37.26 -18.27
N ALA A 289 5.03 38.56 -18.55
CA ALA A 289 4.42 39.14 -19.75
C ALA A 289 5.20 38.80 -21.03
N GLU A 290 6.49 38.52 -20.91
CA GLU A 290 7.38 38.13 -22.01
C GLU A 290 8.59 37.35 -21.47
N ILE A 291 9.25 36.56 -22.34
CA ILE A 291 10.53 35.91 -22.05
C ILE A 291 11.58 36.37 -23.04
N CYS A 292 12.53 37.17 -22.54
CA CYS A 292 13.56 37.81 -23.36
C CYS A 292 14.96 37.19 -23.19
N VAL A 293 15.12 36.22 -22.28
CA VAL A 293 16.41 35.64 -21.88
C VAL A 293 16.53 34.18 -22.37
N GLU A 294 17.71 33.80 -22.84
CA GLU A 294 18.02 32.41 -23.20
C GLU A 294 18.19 31.51 -21.95
N PRO A 295 17.79 30.22 -22.00
CA PRO A 295 17.28 29.49 -23.16
C PRO A 295 15.77 29.68 -23.41
N GLY A 296 15.09 30.55 -22.65
CA GLY A 296 13.64 30.68 -22.71
C GLY A 296 13.13 31.09 -24.10
N ARG A 297 13.79 32.05 -24.75
CA ARG A 297 13.41 32.51 -26.09
C ARG A 297 13.54 31.40 -27.14
N SER A 298 14.65 30.66 -27.14
CA SER A 298 14.83 29.52 -28.05
C SER A 298 13.86 28.38 -27.76
N ASN A 299 13.51 28.13 -26.49
CA ASN A 299 12.49 27.16 -26.12
C ASN A 299 11.10 27.54 -26.63
N VAL A 300 10.66 28.79 -26.46
CA VAL A 300 9.37 29.28 -27.01
C VAL A 300 9.33 29.10 -28.52
N HIS A 301 10.40 29.49 -29.23
CA HIS A 301 10.49 29.31 -30.69
C HIS A 301 10.44 27.83 -31.11
N TYR A 302 11.06 26.94 -30.34
CA TYR A 302 11.02 25.50 -30.58
C TYR A 302 9.59 24.93 -30.44
N LEU A 303 8.86 25.41 -29.44
CA LEU A 303 7.48 25.00 -29.11
C LEU A 303 6.48 25.49 -30.17
N ASP A 304 6.58 26.76 -30.56
CA ASP A 304 5.72 27.37 -31.58
C ASP A 304 5.84 26.64 -32.93
N LYS A 305 7.08 26.33 -33.35
CA LYS A 305 7.35 25.51 -34.55
C LYS A 305 6.72 24.12 -34.53
N ARG A 306 6.33 23.60 -33.36
CA ARG A 306 5.70 22.28 -33.18
C ARG A 306 4.21 22.39 -32.87
N GLY A 307 3.63 23.58 -33.00
CA GLY A 307 2.21 23.83 -32.78
C GLY A 307 1.79 23.79 -31.31
N VAL A 308 2.73 23.94 -30.37
CA VAL A 308 2.39 24.11 -28.95
C VAL A 308 1.93 25.53 -28.71
N ARG A 309 0.79 25.69 -28.06
CA ARG A 309 0.27 27.02 -27.72
C ARG A 309 1.00 27.57 -26.50
N VAL A 310 1.72 28.68 -26.66
CA VAL A 310 2.42 29.38 -25.58
C VAL A 310 1.66 30.64 -25.20
N LEU A 311 1.33 30.82 -23.91
CA LEU A 311 0.63 32.00 -23.38
C LEU A 311 1.45 32.68 -22.28
N PHE A 312 1.48 34.01 -22.31
CA PHE A 312 2.18 34.86 -21.33
C PHE A 312 1.17 35.57 -20.43
N GLY A 313 1.62 36.07 -19.27
CA GLY A 313 0.75 36.82 -18.34
C GLY A 313 -0.35 35.99 -17.69
N VAL A 314 -0.18 34.66 -17.61
CA VAL A 314 -1.20 33.75 -17.08
C VAL A 314 -1.00 33.58 -15.57
N ASP A 315 -1.94 34.10 -14.78
CA ASP A 315 -2.01 33.85 -13.34
C ASP A 315 -2.67 32.50 -13.06
N GLY A 316 -1.87 31.54 -12.58
CA GLY A 316 -2.33 30.20 -12.20
C GLY A 316 -3.41 30.19 -11.12
N THR A 317 -3.56 31.26 -10.34
CA THR A 317 -4.63 31.39 -9.33
C THR A 317 -5.95 31.88 -9.91
N LYS A 318 -5.96 32.26 -11.20
CA LYS A 318 -7.10 32.86 -11.93
C LYS A 318 -7.22 32.35 -13.36
N LEU A 319 -6.93 31.07 -13.59
CA LEU A 319 -7.00 30.43 -14.91
C LEU A 319 -8.38 30.61 -15.57
N THR A 320 -9.45 30.62 -14.78
CA THR A 320 -10.83 30.82 -15.25
C THR A 320 -11.14 32.24 -15.71
N ASP A 321 -10.30 33.21 -15.35
CA ASP A 321 -10.49 34.61 -15.74
C ASP A 321 -9.75 34.89 -17.06
N HIS A 322 -8.82 34.01 -17.46
CA HIS A 322 -8.01 34.18 -18.65
C HIS A 322 -8.85 33.98 -19.93
N PRO A 323 -8.90 34.97 -20.85
CA PRO A 323 -9.80 34.95 -22.02
C PRO A 323 -9.68 33.72 -22.91
N GLN A 324 -8.46 33.16 -23.03
CA GLN A 324 -8.17 32.00 -23.88
C GLN A 324 -8.28 30.65 -23.16
N LEU A 325 -8.41 30.63 -21.83
CA LEU A 325 -8.46 29.37 -21.05
C LEU A 325 -9.84 29.12 -20.45
N LYS A 326 -10.60 30.18 -20.13
CA LYS A 326 -11.88 30.10 -19.40
C LYS A 326 -12.96 29.17 -19.98
N ASN A 327 -12.90 28.92 -21.29
CA ASN A 327 -13.86 28.08 -22.01
C ASN A 327 -13.27 26.72 -22.43
N GLU A 328 -12.10 26.37 -21.89
CA GLU A 328 -11.41 25.12 -22.22
C GLU A 328 -11.39 24.16 -21.04
N THR A 329 -11.33 22.87 -21.36
CA THR A 329 -11.17 21.80 -20.38
C THR A 329 -9.91 21.00 -20.69
N PHE A 330 -9.15 20.66 -19.66
CA PHE A 330 -7.90 19.93 -19.74
C PHE A 330 -8.02 18.61 -18.98
N SER A 331 -7.50 17.54 -19.57
CA SER A 331 -7.43 16.25 -18.89
C SER A 331 -6.25 16.15 -17.94
N LYS A 332 -5.25 17.04 -18.08
CA LYS A 332 -4.11 17.19 -17.18
C LYS A 332 -3.74 18.68 -17.01
N ILE A 333 -3.66 19.14 -15.77
CA ILE A 333 -3.16 20.47 -15.43
C ILE A 333 -1.94 20.30 -14.52
N LEU A 334 -0.76 20.75 -14.96
CA LEU A 334 0.50 20.56 -14.24
C LEU A 334 1.02 21.90 -13.70
N PHE A 335 1.44 21.92 -12.44
CA PHE A 335 2.18 23.04 -11.85
C PHE A 335 3.42 22.53 -11.14
N ASN A 336 4.57 22.69 -11.78
CA ASN A 336 5.85 22.20 -11.27
C ASN A 336 6.51 23.25 -10.36
N PHE A 337 6.81 22.86 -9.12
CA PHE A 337 7.52 23.67 -8.12
C PHE A 337 6.93 25.09 -7.92
N PRO A 338 5.59 25.20 -7.74
CA PRO A 338 4.93 26.48 -7.51
C PRO A 338 5.49 27.14 -6.25
N HIS A 339 5.72 28.45 -6.27
CA HIS A 339 6.18 29.15 -5.07
C HIS A 339 5.91 30.64 -5.16
N VAL A 340 5.75 31.28 -4.01
CA VAL A 340 5.82 32.73 -3.91
C VAL A 340 7.27 33.19 -3.77
N GLY A 341 7.63 34.29 -4.43
CA GLY A 341 8.95 34.89 -4.30
C GLY A 341 9.31 35.27 -2.85
N GLY A 342 10.61 35.24 -2.53
CA GLY A 342 11.15 35.59 -1.21
C GLY A 342 11.51 34.39 -0.32
N LYS A 343 11.96 34.67 0.92
CA LYS A 343 12.34 33.65 1.91
C LYS A 343 11.17 33.29 2.82
N MET A 344 10.93 32.00 3.02
CA MET A 344 10.14 31.43 4.14
C MET A 344 8.71 31.99 4.32
N LYS A 345 7.89 31.99 3.27
CA LYS A 345 6.48 32.45 3.30
C LYS A 345 5.48 31.30 3.16
N ILE A 346 5.51 30.36 4.10
CA ILE A 346 4.68 29.12 4.05
C ILE A 346 3.19 29.44 3.89
N HIS A 347 2.66 30.41 4.65
CA HIS A 347 1.25 30.80 4.55
C HIS A 347 0.88 31.34 3.15
N LEU A 348 1.79 32.02 2.46
CA LEU A 348 1.54 32.48 1.08
C LEU A 348 1.66 31.34 0.07
N ASN A 349 2.57 30.38 0.26
CA ASN A 349 2.64 29.19 -0.59
C ASN A 349 1.37 28.33 -0.45
N ARG A 350 0.83 28.20 0.77
CA ARG A 350 -0.48 27.59 1.03
C ARG A 350 -1.59 28.32 0.29
N LYS A 351 -1.64 29.66 0.40
CA LYS A 351 -2.63 30.48 -0.31
C LYS A 351 -2.50 30.35 -1.84
N LEU A 352 -1.28 30.30 -2.38
CA LEU A 352 -0.99 30.05 -3.79
C LEU A 352 -1.57 28.71 -4.23
N LEU A 353 -1.23 27.62 -3.53
CA LEU A 353 -1.74 26.29 -3.83
C LEU A 353 -3.27 26.22 -3.74
N CYS A 354 -3.85 26.72 -2.65
CA CYS A 354 -5.31 26.74 -2.46
C CYS A 354 -6.01 27.47 -3.61
N SER A 355 -5.54 28.66 -3.98
CA SER A 355 -6.14 29.46 -5.06
C SER A 355 -5.94 28.80 -6.42
N PHE A 356 -4.75 28.22 -6.66
CA PHE A 356 -4.47 27.43 -7.87
C PHE A 356 -5.40 26.23 -8.00
N PHE A 357 -5.53 25.39 -6.96
CA PHE A 357 -6.38 24.19 -7.00
C PHE A 357 -7.85 24.55 -7.25
N LYS A 358 -8.38 25.59 -6.59
CA LYS A 358 -9.72 26.12 -6.87
C LYS A 358 -9.89 26.55 -8.33
N SER A 359 -8.87 27.21 -8.89
CA SER A 359 -8.92 27.67 -10.27
C SER A 359 -8.77 26.53 -11.29
N ALA A 360 -7.89 25.57 -11.02
CA ALA A 360 -7.57 24.46 -11.91
C ALA A 360 -8.70 23.43 -11.99
N ALA A 361 -9.34 23.11 -10.85
CA ALA A 361 -10.43 22.15 -10.80
C ALA A 361 -11.58 22.50 -11.77
N ARG A 362 -11.88 23.79 -11.93
CA ARG A 362 -12.92 24.30 -12.83
C ARG A 362 -12.61 24.15 -14.32
N LEU A 363 -11.36 23.89 -14.68
CA LEU A 363 -10.92 23.66 -16.06
C LEU A 363 -10.57 22.19 -16.31
N LEU A 364 -10.90 21.26 -15.39
CA LEU A 364 -10.70 19.84 -15.63
C LEU A 364 -11.80 19.27 -16.53
N SER A 365 -11.42 18.41 -17.49
CA SER A 365 -12.37 17.52 -18.15
C SER A 365 -12.85 16.43 -17.17
N PRO A 366 -13.97 15.72 -17.44
CA PRO A 366 -14.35 14.53 -16.70
C PRO A 366 -13.17 13.53 -16.62
N GLY A 367 -12.87 13.02 -15.43
CA GLY A 367 -11.72 12.15 -15.20
C GLY A 367 -10.35 12.85 -15.27
N GLY A 368 -10.30 14.18 -15.40
CA GLY A 368 -9.06 14.96 -15.43
C GLY A 368 -8.26 14.85 -14.12
N ARG A 369 -6.98 15.25 -14.18
CA ARG A 369 -6.08 15.29 -13.02
C ARG A 369 -5.33 16.61 -12.91
N VAL A 370 -5.17 17.10 -11.68
CA VAL A 370 -4.21 18.16 -11.37
C VAL A 370 -2.94 17.51 -10.82
N ILE A 371 -1.78 17.90 -11.34
CA ILE A 371 -0.49 17.34 -10.95
C ILE A 371 0.38 18.47 -10.41
N VAL A 372 0.87 18.33 -9.19
CA VAL A 372 1.73 19.32 -8.54
C VAL A 372 3.02 18.66 -8.07
N SER A 373 4.16 19.16 -8.57
CA SER A 373 5.48 18.71 -8.15
C SER A 373 6.02 19.63 -7.06
N LEU A 374 6.44 19.09 -5.91
CA LEU A 374 6.97 19.83 -4.78
C LEU A 374 8.37 19.34 -4.39
N CYS A 375 9.20 20.24 -3.87
CA CYS A 375 10.52 19.85 -3.36
C CYS A 375 10.40 19.03 -2.08
N ARG A 376 11.47 18.29 -1.77
CA ARG A 376 11.62 17.44 -0.59
C ARG A 376 11.09 18.07 0.71
N GLY A 377 10.11 17.41 1.31
CA GLY A 377 9.55 17.80 2.62
C GLY A 377 8.53 18.93 2.58
N GLN A 378 8.15 19.44 1.40
CA GLN A 378 7.19 20.55 1.29
C GLN A 378 5.74 20.07 1.35
N GLY A 379 5.39 18.88 0.85
CA GLY A 379 4.01 18.45 0.70
C GLY A 379 3.24 18.35 2.02
N GLY A 380 3.92 17.89 3.07
CA GLY A 380 3.33 17.59 4.38
C GLY A 380 2.65 16.22 4.43
N THR A 381 2.93 15.35 3.45
CA THR A 381 2.37 14.00 3.37
C THR A 381 3.28 12.99 4.06
N PRO A 382 2.80 11.80 4.44
CA PRO A 382 3.66 10.70 4.88
C PRO A 382 4.69 10.23 3.84
N ALA A 383 4.52 10.55 2.56
CA ALA A 383 5.52 10.24 1.52
C ALA A 383 6.75 11.16 1.57
N ASP A 384 6.67 12.32 2.24
CA ASP A 384 7.79 13.24 2.38
C ASP A 384 8.91 12.67 3.28
N VAL A 385 10.15 12.71 2.80
CA VAL A 385 11.34 12.29 3.57
C VAL A 385 12.40 13.41 3.54
N PRO A 386 12.74 14.07 4.66
CA PRO A 386 12.16 13.89 5.99
C PRO A 386 10.75 14.49 6.04
N ARG A 387 9.91 13.88 6.88
CA ARG A 387 8.58 14.40 7.17
C ARG A 387 8.70 15.62 8.09
N ARG A 388 8.34 16.80 7.58
CA ARG A 388 8.28 18.03 8.40
C ARG A 388 7.07 18.04 9.31
N ALA A 389 7.12 18.84 10.37
CA ALA A 389 5.96 19.16 11.17
C ALA A 389 4.84 19.71 10.27
N TRP A 390 3.59 19.32 10.54
CA TRP A 390 2.47 19.71 9.66
C TRP A 390 2.33 21.23 9.51
N SER A 391 2.50 21.97 10.61
CA SER A 391 2.49 23.43 10.65
C SER A 391 3.63 24.08 9.85
N ASP A 392 4.71 23.35 9.57
CA ASP A 392 5.88 23.79 8.79
C ASP A 392 5.90 23.22 7.35
N SER A 393 4.79 22.59 6.93
CA SER A 393 4.62 22.07 5.56
C SER A 393 3.69 22.95 4.72
N TRP A 394 3.55 22.65 3.43
CA TRP A 394 2.63 23.36 2.54
C TRP A 394 1.23 22.75 2.53
N GLN A 395 1.02 21.65 3.28
CA GLN A 395 -0.29 21.06 3.50
C GLN A 395 -1.03 20.76 2.19
N VAL A 396 -0.33 20.19 1.21
CA VAL A 396 -0.80 20.13 -0.18
C VAL A 396 -2.17 19.45 -0.32
N VAL A 397 -2.43 18.40 0.46
CA VAL A 397 -3.72 17.70 0.49
C VAL A 397 -4.85 18.59 0.99
N GLU A 398 -4.61 19.38 2.05
CA GLU A 398 -5.61 20.31 2.60
C GLU A 398 -5.86 21.49 1.65
N MET A 399 -4.81 21.98 0.98
CA MET A 399 -4.95 23.04 -0.02
C MET A 399 -5.68 22.58 -1.28
N ALA A 400 -5.48 21.33 -1.70
CA ALA A 400 -6.20 20.73 -2.83
C ALA A 400 -7.68 20.50 -2.52
N ALA A 401 -8.00 20.10 -1.29
CA ALA A 401 -9.37 19.83 -0.86
C ALA A 401 -10.31 21.05 -1.00
N HIS A 402 -9.77 22.28 -0.90
CA HIS A 402 -10.51 23.51 -1.16
C HIS A 402 -11.02 23.66 -2.61
N GLY A 403 -10.46 22.91 -3.56
CA GLY A 403 -10.91 22.81 -4.95
C GLY A 403 -11.61 21.49 -5.26
N ASP A 404 -12.13 20.79 -4.25
CA ASP A 404 -12.80 19.48 -4.38
C ASP A 404 -11.92 18.36 -4.95
N LEU A 405 -10.61 18.47 -4.70
CA LEU A 405 -9.61 17.53 -5.15
C LEU A 405 -9.12 16.63 -4.02
N VAL A 406 -9.02 15.32 -4.29
CA VAL A 406 -8.36 14.36 -3.40
C VAL A 406 -7.07 13.84 -4.03
N LEU A 407 -6.09 13.54 -3.18
CA LEU A 407 -4.80 13.00 -3.62
C LEU A 407 -4.99 11.52 -3.98
N SER A 408 -4.78 11.14 -5.23
CA SER A 408 -4.93 9.74 -5.67
C SER A 408 -3.60 9.00 -5.82
N GLN A 409 -2.51 9.73 -6.05
CA GLN A 409 -1.19 9.14 -6.27
C GLN A 409 -0.07 10.10 -5.84
N VAL A 410 1.03 9.52 -5.35
CA VAL A 410 2.29 10.22 -5.05
C VAL A 410 3.44 9.39 -5.60
N GLU A 411 4.35 10.02 -6.33
CA GLU A 411 5.54 9.37 -6.85
C GLU A 411 6.78 10.29 -6.80
N PRO A 412 8.01 9.75 -6.87
CA PRO A 412 9.21 10.57 -7.00
C PRO A 412 9.22 11.41 -8.27
N PHE A 413 9.75 12.63 -8.20
CA PHE A 413 10.01 13.43 -9.39
C PHE A 413 11.28 12.92 -10.09
N HIS A 414 11.10 12.21 -11.20
CA HIS A 414 12.20 11.62 -11.97
C HIS A 414 12.82 12.62 -12.94
N GLN A 415 13.71 13.51 -12.44
CA GLN A 415 14.36 14.54 -13.27
C GLN A 415 15.07 13.96 -14.51
N HIS A 416 15.65 12.76 -14.43
CA HIS A 416 16.36 12.13 -15.54
C HIS A 416 15.48 11.80 -16.76
N VAL A 417 14.15 11.75 -16.59
CA VAL A 417 13.19 11.62 -17.69
C VAL A 417 13.17 12.89 -18.56
N PHE A 418 13.58 14.03 -18.00
CA PHE A 418 13.60 15.35 -18.64
C PHE A 418 15.03 15.92 -18.65
N PRO A 419 15.93 15.41 -19.51
CA PRO A 419 17.36 15.77 -19.48
C PRO A 419 17.66 17.23 -19.84
N GLY A 420 16.78 17.88 -20.60
CA GLY A 420 16.83 19.32 -20.93
C GLY A 420 16.05 20.21 -19.96
N TYR A 421 15.29 19.65 -19.01
CA TYR A 421 14.55 20.43 -18.03
C TYR A 421 15.50 21.14 -17.05
N THR A 422 15.39 22.46 -17.03
CA THR A 422 16.10 23.34 -16.10
C THR A 422 15.07 24.12 -15.30
N CYS A 423 14.85 23.71 -14.06
CA CYS A 423 13.97 24.42 -13.15
C CYS A 423 14.57 25.81 -12.86
N VAL A 424 13.78 26.86 -12.98
CA VAL A 424 14.18 28.25 -12.72
C VAL A 424 13.09 28.95 -11.91
N GLY A 425 13.42 30.11 -11.35
CA GLY A 425 12.47 30.95 -10.64
C GLY A 425 12.68 30.99 -9.13
N TYR A 426 13.61 30.21 -8.54
CA TYR A 426 13.80 30.18 -7.08
C TYR A 426 14.03 31.59 -6.50
N ARG A 427 13.12 32.00 -5.59
CA ARG A 427 13.07 33.36 -4.99
C ARG A 427 12.90 34.46 -6.04
N SER A 428 12.19 34.19 -7.12
CA SER A 428 12.02 35.08 -8.28
C SER A 428 13.36 35.45 -8.94
N ARG A 429 14.30 34.50 -8.96
CA ARG A 429 15.60 34.63 -9.62
C ARG A 429 15.77 33.52 -10.65
N ASN A 430 16.69 33.71 -11.59
CA ASN A 430 17.10 32.67 -12.54
C ASN A 430 18.02 31.62 -11.86
N ILE A 431 17.52 31.01 -10.78
CA ILE A 431 18.20 29.98 -9.97
C ILE A 431 17.24 28.80 -9.86
N GLY A 432 17.78 27.59 -9.95
CA GLY A 432 16.98 26.36 -9.84
C GLY A 432 16.70 25.91 -8.41
N PHE A 433 15.75 24.98 -8.31
CA PHE A 433 15.40 24.29 -7.07
C PHE A 433 16.27 23.06 -6.87
N HIS A 434 16.42 22.63 -5.62
CA HIS A 434 16.96 21.30 -5.32
C HIS A 434 15.86 20.26 -5.58
N LEU A 435 16.01 19.49 -6.65
CA LEU A 435 15.02 18.51 -7.11
C LEU A 435 15.21 17.12 -6.51
N GLU A 436 16.35 16.87 -5.84
CA GLU A 436 16.60 15.60 -5.16
C GLU A 436 15.56 15.35 -4.06
N GLY A 437 14.91 14.18 -4.12
CA GLY A 437 13.83 13.82 -3.20
C GLY A 437 12.53 14.61 -3.38
N ALA A 438 12.36 15.31 -4.51
CA ALA A 438 11.09 15.93 -4.87
C ALA A 438 10.02 14.87 -5.19
N LEU A 439 8.76 15.26 -4.99
CA LEU A 439 7.59 14.40 -5.15
C LEU A 439 6.57 15.03 -6.11
N VAL A 440 5.95 14.18 -6.92
CA VAL A 440 4.80 14.49 -7.78
C VAL A 440 3.54 14.05 -7.05
N HIS A 441 2.57 14.94 -6.94
CA HIS A 441 1.29 14.69 -6.30
C HIS A 441 0.19 14.78 -7.36
N VAL A 442 -0.58 13.71 -7.53
CA VAL A 442 -1.65 13.62 -8.52
C VAL A 442 -2.99 13.67 -7.82
N PHE A 443 -3.82 14.62 -8.23
CA PHE A 443 -5.12 14.88 -7.65
C PHE A 443 -6.24 14.63 -8.66
N ARG A 444 -7.36 14.08 -8.18
CA ARG A 444 -8.59 13.88 -8.94
C ARG A 444 -9.72 14.73 -8.37
N SER A 445 -10.64 15.16 -9.24
CA SER A 445 -11.87 15.84 -8.83
C SER A 445 -12.83 14.87 -8.18
N THR A 446 -13.55 15.37 -7.17
CA THR A 446 -14.56 14.65 -6.41
C THR A 446 -15.80 15.52 -6.27
N ASN A 447 -16.93 14.92 -5.92
CA ASN A 447 -18.13 15.67 -5.58
C ASN A 447 -18.04 16.20 -4.14
N ASP A 448 -18.82 17.24 -3.82
CA ASP A 448 -18.92 17.73 -2.45
C ASP A 448 -19.48 16.60 -1.54
N PRO A 449 -18.81 16.25 -0.42
CA PRO A 449 -19.30 15.23 0.50
C PRO A 449 -20.62 15.62 1.19
N CYS A 450 -20.90 16.91 1.32
CA CYS A 450 -22.09 17.43 1.99
C CYS A 450 -22.50 18.75 1.30
N PRO A 451 -23.19 18.68 0.15
CA PRO A 451 -23.55 19.87 -0.61
C PRO A 451 -24.42 20.81 0.22
N ALA A 452 -24.25 22.12 0.03
CA ALA A 452 -25.07 23.12 0.70
C ALA A 452 -26.55 22.92 0.33
N ALA A 453 -27.38 22.60 1.33
CA ALA A 453 -28.80 22.33 1.17
C ALA A 453 -29.59 22.94 2.34
N PRO A 454 -30.86 23.35 2.12
CA PRO A 454 -31.74 23.83 3.18
C PRO A 454 -31.92 22.78 4.29
N VAL A 455 -32.20 23.21 5.53
CA VAL A 455 -32.36 22.28 6.66
C VAL A 455 -33.52 21.31 6.44
N GLU A 456 -34.54 21.72 5.69
CA GLU A 456 -35.70 20.90 5.32
C GLU A 456 -35.31 19.68 4.48
N GLU A 457 -34.33 19.82 3.59
CA GLU A 457 -33.81 18.73 2.77
C GLU A 457 -33.04 17.72 3.64
N TRP A 458 -32.25 18.22 4.59
CA TRP A 458 -31.57 17.37 5.58
C TRP A 458 -32.54 16.69 6.55
N LEU A 459 -33.62 17.37 6.93
CA LEU A 459 -34.68 16.78 7.75
C LEU A 459 -35.41 15.65 7.01
N ASN A 460 -35.58 15.76 5.69
CA ASN A 460 -36.14 14.68 4.87
C ASN A 460 -35.28 13.41 4.95
N ARG A 461 -33.95 13.54 5.02
CA ARG A 461 -33.05 12.39 5.23
C ARG A 461 -33.23 11.68 6.59
N THR A 462 -33.95 12.28 7.54
CA THR A 462 -34.27 11.64 8.83
C THR A 462 -35.56 10.82 8.78
N GLN A 463 -36.25 10.80 7.64
CA GLN A 463 -37.47 10.03 7.43
C GLN A 463 -37.15 8.61 6.96
N LEU A 464 -38.11 7.69 7.13
CA LEU A 464 -38.00 6.36 6.56
C LEU A 464 -38.32 6.41 5.06
N HIS A 465 -37.50 5.71 4.28
CA HIS A 465 -37.64 5.55 2.84
C HIS A 465 -38.15 4.15 2.51
N THR A 466 -38.86 4.02 1.39
CA THR A 466 -39.27 2.71 0.87
C THR A 466 -38.19 2.21 -0.09
N LEU A 467 -37.60 1.06 0.23
CA LEU A 467 -36.70 0.32 -0.63
C LEU A 467 -37.50 -0.76 -1.36
N GLU A 468 -37.51 -0.67 -2.69
CA GLU A 468 -38.16 -1.65 -3.57
C GLU A 468 -37.13 -2.65 -4.09
N THR A 469 -37.43 -3.95 -3.96
CA THR A 469 -36.64 -5.05 -4.50
C THR A 469 -37.52 -6.01 -5.28
N ASN A 470 -36.91 -6.95 -5.99
CA ASN A 470 -37.62 -8.01 -6.71
C ASN A 470 -38.44 -8.92 -5.77
N CYS A 471 -38.08 -8.97 -4.47
CA CYS A 471 -38.76 -9.78 -3.47
C CYS A 471 -39.85 -9.01 -2.69
N GLY A 472 -40.00 -7.69 -2.91
CA GLY A 472 -41.01 -6.86 -2.24
C GLY A 472 -40.49 -5.50 -1.80
N ARG A 473 -41.17 -4.90 -0.81
CA ARG A 473 -40.87 -3.54 -0.33
C ARG A 473 -40.62 -3.53 1.16
N VAL A 474 -39.63 -2.76 1.60
CA VAL A 474 -39.28 -2.60 3.01
C VAL A 474 -38.98 -1.14 3.32
N LYS A 475 -39.35 -0.65 4.51
CA LYS A 475 -38.94 0.67 4.97
C LYS A 475 -37.56 0.62 5.62
N CYS A 476 -36.70 1.58 5.31
CA CYS A 476 -35.38 1.71 5.88
C CYS A 476 -34.96 3.18 6.03
N SER A 477 -33.95 3.45 6.85
CA SER A 477 -33.39 4.81 6.97
C SER A 477 -32.49 5.14 5.79
N THR A 478 -32.21 6.43 5.58
CA THR A 478 -31.37 6.93 4.49
C THR A 478 -30.00 6.24 4.41
N VAL A 479 -29.36 6.00 5.55
CA VAL A 479 -28.03 5.38 5.58
C VAL A 479 -28.08 3.95 5.03
N HIS A 480 -29.08 3.15 5.37
CA HIS A 480 -29.20 1.77 4.85
C HIS A 480 -29.57 1.76 3.37
N LEU A 481 -30.43 2.69 2.93
CA LEU A 481 -30.76 2.87 1.52
C LEU A 481 -29.49 3.20 0.71
N GLU A 482 -28.69 4.16 1.17
CA GLU A 482 -27.45 4.53 0.50
C GLU A 482 -26.45 3.37 0.45
N MET A 483 -26.29 2.62 1.54
CA MET A 483 -25.41 1.44 1.57
C MET A 483 -25.88 0.33 0.61
N TYR A 484 -27.20 0.15 0.46
CA TYR A 484 -27.74 -0.78 -0.54
C TYR A 484 -27.45 -0.32 -1.97
N LEU A 485 -27.64 0.97 -2.26
CA LEU A 485 -27.40 1.53 -3.59
C LEU A 485 -25.91 1.54 -3.96
N SER A 486 -25.02 1.69 -2.98
CA SER A 486 -23.56 1.64 -3.15
C SER A 486 -22.97 0.25 -2.86
N ASN A 487 -23.75 -0.82 -3.06
CA ASN A 487 -23.30 -2.19 -2.81
C ASN A 487 -21.99 -2.49 -3.58
N PRO A 488 -20.89 -2.89 -2.90
CA PRO A 488 -19.62 -3.12 -3.55
C PRO A 488 -19.53 -4.49 -4.26
N LEU A 489 -20.39 -5.46 -3.93
CA LEU A 489 -20.36 -6.81 -4.51
C LEU A 489 -20.44 -6.87 -6.04
N PRO A 490 -21.36 -6.14 -6.71
CA PRO A 490 -21.44 -6.13 -8.17
C PRO A 490 -20.34 -5.28 -8.84
N THR A 491 -19.63 -4.42 -8.08
CA THR A 491 -18.65 -3.48 -8.63
C THR A 491 -17.34 -4.20 -8.93
N PRO A 492 -16.94 -4.34 -10.21
CA PRO A 492 -15.71 -5.03 -10.58
C PRO A 492 -14.50 -4.42 -9.89
N HIS A 493 -13.57 -5.29 -9.47
CA HIS A 493 -12.35 -4.91 -8.75
C HIS A 493 -12.56 -4.25 -7.37
N SER A 494 -13.78 -4.07 -6.88
CA SER A 494 -13.98 -3.65 -5.48
C SER A 494 -13.40 -4.72 -4.52
N PRO A 495 -13.04 -4.36 -3.28
CA PRO A 495 -12.53 -5.33 -2.30
C PRO A 495 -13.50 -6.50 -2.04
N ALA A 496 -14.80 -6.21 -1.89
CA ALA A 496 -15.81 -7.23 -1.66
C ALA A 496 -16.02 -8.13 -2.88
N HIS A 497 -16.04 -7.54 -4.09
CA HIS A 497 -16.12 -8.28 -5.33
C HIS A 497 -14.90 -9.19 -5.51
N PHE A 498 -13.70 -8.69 -5.24
CA PHE A 498 -12.46 -9.46 -5.30
C PHE A 498 -12.52 -10.68 -4.38
N VAL A 499 -12.92 -10.50 -3.11
CA VAL A 499 -13.07 -11.62 -2.16
C VAL A 499 -14.14 -12.61 -2.64
N CYS A 500 -15.23 -12.15 -3.25
CA CYS A 500 -16.24 -13.05 -3.82
C CYS A 500 -15.70 -13.83 -5.04
N GLU A 501 -14.99 -13.18 -5.97
CA GLU A 501 -14.46 -13.82 -7.18
C GLU A 501 -13.31 -14.79 -6.88
N GLN A 502 -12.47 -14.46 -5.90
CA GLN A 502 -11.43 -15.39 -5.43
C GLN A 502 -12.04 -16.64 -4.78
N PHE A 503 -13.21 -16.54 -4.13
CA PHE A 503 -13.91 -17.71 -3.60
C PHE A 503 -14.33 -18.65 -4.72
N LYS A 504 -14.92 -18.11 -5.79
CA LYS A 504 -15.29 -18.91 -6.97
C LYS A 504 -14.08 -19.63 -7.56
N THR A 505 -12.98 -18.89 -7.76
CA THR A 505 -11.72 -19.44 -8.28
C THR A 505 -11.16 -20.55 -7.38
N PHE A 506 -11.22 -20.34 -6.07
CA PHE A 506 -10.78 -21.31 -5.07
C PHE A 506 -11.58 -22.61 -5.15
N VAL A 507 -12.91 -22.55 -5.18
CA VAL A 507 -13.72 -23.78 -5.24
C VAL A 507 -13.61 -24.45 -6.61
N GLU A 508 -13.49 -23.69 -7.70
CA GLU A 508 -13.20 -24.27 -9.03
C GLU A 508 -11.87 -25.02 -9.07
N SER A 509 -10.85 -24.54 -8.36
CA SER A 509 -9.56 -25.24 -8.30
C SER A 509 -9.66 -26.62 -7.65
N ARG A 510 -10.61 -26.82 -6.73
CA ARG A 510 -10.89 -28.12 -6.09
C ARG A 510 -11.56 -29.13 -7.04
N LYS A 511 -12.20 -28.69 -8.13
CA LYS A 511 -12.79 -29.60 -9.14
C LYS A 511 -11.76 -30.42 -9.92
N CYS A 512 -10.51 -29.94 -10.00
CA CYS A 512 -9.46 -30.54 -10.85
C CYS A 512 -8.57 -31.55 -10.11
N ASP A 513 -8.67 -31.67 -8.79
CA ASP A 513 -7.89 -32.63 -8.02
C ASP A 513 -8.58 -34.01 -8.04
N GLN A 514 -8.48 -34.69 -9.20
CA GLN A 514 -9.11 -36.00 -9.44
C GLN A 514 -8.56 -37.12 -8.55
N SER A 515 -7.50 -36.86 -7.77
CA SER A 515 -6.82 -37.84 -6.93
C SER A 515 -7.57 -38.21 -5.65
N SER A 516 -8.43 -37.33 -5.13
CA SER A 516 -9.02 -37.45 -3.78
C SER A 516 -10.47 -37.96 -3.75
N GLY A 517 -11.18 -37.96 -4.88
CA GLY A 517 -12.59 -38.40 -4.94
C GLY A 517 -13.61 -37.36 -4.44
N ASP A 518 -13.17 -36.22 -3.91
CA ASP A 518 -14.02 -35.12 -3.41
C ASP A 518 -14.26 -34.07 -4.51
N TYR A 519 -15.09 -34.40 -5.49
CA TYR A 519 -15.55 -33.41 -6.48
C TYR A 519 -16.56 -32.46 -5.85
N LEU A 520 -16.31 -31.14 -5.89
CA LEU A 520 -17.21 -30.11 -5.37
C LEU A 520 -17.75 -29.24 -6.52
N ASN A 521 -19.07 -29.19 -6.70
CA ASN A 521 -19.71 -28.34 -7.69
C ASN A 521 -20.35 -27.09 -7.07
N VAL A 522 -19.95 -25.90 -7.53
CA VAL A 522 -20.56 -24.63 -7.07
C VAL A 522 -21.75 -24.24 -7.91
N LYS A 523 -22.87 -23.97 -7.25
CA LYS A 523 -24.03 -23.27 -7.82
C LYS A 523 -24.13 -21.89 -7.18
N MET A 524 -23.89 -20.84 -7.97
CA MET A 524 -24.18 -19.47 -7.51
C MET A 524 -25.69 -19.24 -7.54
N ILE A 525 -26.25 -18.77 -6.43
CA ILE A 525 -27.65 -18.34 -6.31
C ILE A 525 -27.74 -16.87 -6.71
N SER A 526 -28.75 -16.52 -7.50
CA SER A 526 -28.95 -15.12 -7.94
C SER A 526 -29.32 -14.22 -6.76
N CYS A 527 -28.79 -12.99 -6.77
CA CYS A 527 -29.12 -11.96 -5.79
C CYS A 527 -30.62 -11.60 -5.77
N ASP A 528 -31.28 -11.71 -6.93
CA ASP A 528 -32.67 -11.30 -7.14
C ASP A 528 -33.71 -12.25 -6.55
N GLU A 529 -33.28 -13.45 -6.16
CA GLU A 529 -34.17 -14.52 -5.69
C GLU A 529 -34.33 -14.53 -4.15
N ILE A 530 -33.47 -13.80 -3.42
CA ILE A 530 -33.40 -13.88 -1.95
C ILE A 530 -33.77 -12.53 -1.32
N PRO A 531 -34.82 -12.46 -0.47
CA PRO A 531 -35.25 -11.22 0.16
C PRO A 531 -34.15 -10.59 1.03
N ILE A 532 -34.04 -9.26 0.99
CA ILE A 532 -33.12 -8.51 1.86
C ILE A 532 -33.71 -8.16 3.23
N PHE A 533 -34.91 -8.66 3.51
CA PHE A 533 -35.71 -8.35 4.70
C PHE A 533 -36.36 -9.62 5.25
N VAL A 534 -36.73 -9.57 6.52
CA VAL A 534 -37.39 -10.66 7.26
C VAL A 534 -38.61 -10.13 8.02
N ALA A 535 -39.58 -11.01 8.25
CA ALA A 535 -40.77 -10.69 9.03
C ALA A 535 -40.39 -10.45 10.50
N ARG A 536 -40.96 -9.42 11.13
CA ARG A 536 -40.76 -9.18 12.57
C ARG A 536 -41.58 -10.18 13.39
N HIS A 537 -40.97 -10.82 14.39
CA HIS A 537 -41.71 -11.49 15.45
C HIS A 537 -42.52 -10.44 16.24
N VAL A 538 -43.84 -10.48 16.09
CA VAL A 538 -44.77 -9.45 16.57
C VAL A 538 -44.85 -9.46 18.10
N SER A 539 -44.35 -8.41 18.74
CA SER A 539 -44.68 -8.08 20.14
C SER A 539 -44.90 -6.58 20.41
N SER A 540 -44.91 -5.72 19.39
CA SER A 540 -45.24 -4.30 19.59
C SER A 540 -46.00 -3.68 18.41
N GLU A 541 -46.85 -2.71 18.75
CA GLU A 541 -47.85 -2.01 17.94
C GLU A 541 -47.24 -1.10 16.83
N SER A 542 -46.33 -1.64 15.99
CA SER A 542 -45.79 -0.91 14.85
C SER A 542 -46.34 -1.45 13.52
N PRO A 543 -46.72 -0.58 12.56
CA PRO A 543 -47.36 -0.98 11.30
C PRO A 543 -46.42 -1.62 10.26
N ASP A 544 -45.11 -1.71 10.53
CA ASP A 544 -44.13 -2.24 9.59
C ASP A 544 -43.81 -3.72 9.91
N LEU A 545 -44.37 -4.63 9.11
CA LEU A 545 -44.27 -6.10 9.26
C LEU A 545 -42.87 -6.67 8.97
N PHE A 546 -41.99 -5.92 8.32
CA PHE A 546 -40.69 -6.39 7.82
C PHE A 546 -39.54 -5.48 8.26
N SER A 547 -38.36 -6.05 8.49
CA SER A 547 -37.11 -5.33 8.74
C SER A 547 -35.97 -5.88 7.89
N LEU A 548 -34.97 -5.05 7.58
CA LEU A 548 -33.75 -5.49 6.91
C LEU A 548 -33.07 -6.64 7.67
N ARG A 549 -32.58 -7.65 6.93
CA ARG A 549 -31.93 -8.83 7.50
C ARG A 549 -30.57 -8.47 8.13
N ARG A 550 -30.28 -9.02 9.30
CA ARG A 550 -29.02 -8.77 10.04
C ARG A 550 -27.93 -9.78 9.73
N SER A 551 -28.31 -10.92 9.17
CA SER A 551 -27.40 -11.97 8.74
C SER A 551 -28.01 -12.74 7.57
N LEU A 552 -27.16 -13.34 6.73
CA LEU A 552 -27.62 -14.29 5.71
C LEU A 552 -28.20 -15.58 6.31
N PHE A 553 -28.00 -15.86 7.60
CA PHE A 553 -28.72 -16.94 8.30
C PHE A 553 -30.23 -16.69 8.36
N GLU A 554 -30.68 -15.44 8.39
CA GLU A 554 -32.11 -15.11 8.55
C GLU A 554 -32.94 -15.40 7.29
N VAL A 555 -32.28 -15.72 6.17
CA VAL A 555 -32.94 -16.03 4.88
C VAL A 555 -32.75 -17.49 4.47
N LEU A 556 -32.30 -18.36 5.37
CA LEU A 556 -32.07 -19.77 5.07
C LEU A 556 -33.31 -20.49 4.54
N GLU A 557 -34.51 -20.15 5.03
CA GLU A 557 -35.77 -20.73 4.53
C GLU A 557 -36.01 -20.47 3.04
N HIS A 558 -35.44 -19.39 2.49
CA HIS A 558 -35.51 -19.05 1.07
C HIS A 558 -34.38 -19.69 0.26
N VAL A 559 -33.22 -19.92 0.91
CA VAL A 559 -32.02 -20.49 0.28
C VAL A 559 -32.08 -22.01 0.21
N LEU A 560 -32.48 -22.68 1.29
CA LEU A 560 -32.50 -24.14 1.40
C LEU A 560 -33.32 -24.83 0.29
N PRO A 561 -34.49 -24.33 -0.14
CA PRO A 561 -35.24 -24.92 -1.25
C PRO A 561 -34.52 -24.85 -2.61
N LEU A 562 -33.54 -23.94 -2.77
CA LEU A 562 -32.76 -23.76 -3.99
C LEU A 562 -31.52 -24.67 -4.03
N VAL A 563 -31.18 -25.29 -2.90
CA VAL A 563 -30.05 -26.22 -2.77
C VAL A 563 -30.44 -27.55 -3.41
N GLY A 564 -29.61 -28.04 -4.33
CA GLY A 564 -29.83 -29.34 -4.97
C GLY A 564 -29.70 -30.50 -3.98
N LYS A 565 -30.29 -31.65 -4.32
CA LYS A 565 -30.12 -32.91 -3.56
C LYS A 565 -28.77 -33.59 -3.78
N ASP A 566 -27.92 -33.03 -4.65
CA ASP A 566 -26.62 -33.57 -4.96
C ASP A 566 -25.66 -33.34 -3.79
N PRO A 567 -25.14 -34.40 -3.13
CA PRO A 567 -24.23 -34.26 -2.00
C PRO A 567 -22.92 -33.54 -2.37
N THR A 568 -22.54 -33.57 -3.65
CA THR A 568 -21.32 -32.92 -4.16
C THR A 568 -21.52 -31.45 -4.51
N GLN A 569 -22.75 -30.93 -4.46
CA GLN A 569 -23.05 -29.55 -4.78
C GLN A 569 -23.02 -28.65 -3.53
N VAL A 570 -22.33 -27.52 -3.64
CA VAL A 570 -22.39 -26.40 -2.69
C VAL A 570 -23.05 -25.21 -3.39
N SER A 571 -24.12 -24.71 -2.78
CA SER A 571 -24.79 -23.50 -3.25
C SER A 571 -24.23 -22.28 -2.52
N VAL A 572 -23.95 -21.22 -3.26
CA VAL A 572 -23.29 -20.02 -2.74
C VAL A 572 -24.13 -18.80 -3.06
N TYR A 573 -24.37 -17.96 -2.06
CA TYR A 573 -25.09 -16.71 -2.18
C TYR A 573 -24.26 -15.58 -1.56
N CYS A 574 -24.08 -14.48 -2.29
CA CYS A 574 -23.44 -13.29 -1.76
C CYS A 574 -24.46 -12.17 -1.66
N GLY A 575 -24.50 -11.47 -0.53
CA GLY A 575 -25.46 -10.41 -0.31
C GLY A 575 -25.10 -9.51 0.85
N LEU A 576 -25.83 -8.40 0.99
CA LEU A 576 -25.68 -7.51 2.13
C LEU A 576 -26.49 -8.00 3.33
N SER A 577 -25.92 -7.85 4.52
CA SER A 577 -26.63 -7.79 5.79
C SER A 577 -26.57 -6.36 6.35
N PHE A 578 -27.49 -6.01 7.25
CA PHE A 578 -27.65 -4.64 7.75
C PHE A 578 -27.61 -4.60 9.28
N ASN A 579 -26.66 -3.81 9.81
CA ASN A 579 -26.52 -3.57 11.24
C ASN A 579 -27.36 -2.37 11.66
N PRO A 580 -28.03 -2.40 12.83
CA PRO A 580 -28.70 -1.22 13.34
C PRO A 580 -27.70 -0.07 13.57
N THR A 581 -28.15 1.15 13.32
CA THR A 581 -27.39 2.35 13.71
C THR A 581 -27.25 2.43 15.22
N SER A 582 -26.09 2.89 15.68
CA SER A 582 -25.76 2.99 17.10
C SER A 582 -24.78 4.13 17.37
N GLY A 583 -24.37 4.33 18.63
CA GLY A 583 -23.30 5.27 18.97
C GLY A 583 -21.91 4.84 18.49
N ASP A 584 -21.74 3.59 18.06
CA ASP A 584 -20.47 3.08 17.55
C ASP A 584 -20.38 3.25 16.03
N PHE A 585 -19.63 4.27 15.61
CA PHE A 585 -19.37 4.58 14.19
C PHE A 585 -18.28 3.71 13.56
N SER A 586 -17.63 2.84 14.33
CA SER A 586 -16.69 1.85 13.80
C SER A 586 -17.41 0.65 13.19
N LEU A 587 -18.67 0.41 13.56
CA LEU A 587 -19.49 -0.65 12.99
C LEU A 587 -20.17 -0.19 11.70
N PRO A 588 -19.98 -0.89 10.56
CA PRO A 588 -20.63 -0.54 9.30
C PRO A 588 -22.15 -0.80 9.36
N PRO A 589 -23.00 0.11 8.83
CA PRO A 589 -24.46 -0.11 8.74
C PRO A 589 -24.86 -1.25 7.79
N ALA A 590 -23.98 -1.63 6.86
CA ALA A 590 -24.18 -2.80 6.01
C ALA A 590 -22.86 -3.55 5.79
N VAL A 591 -22.94 -4.87 5.69
CA VAL A 591 -21.78 -5.75 5.56
C VAL A 591 -21.98 -6.70 4.38
N PRO A 592 -21.01 -6.84 3.46
CA PRO A 592 -21.05 -7.88 2.44
C PRO A 592 -20.77 -9.24 3.09
N GLN A 593 -21.68 -10.18 2.93
CA GLN A 593 -21.59 -11.54 3.45
C GLN A 593 -21.66 -12.58 2.33
N LEU A 594 -20.96 -13.69 2.53
CA LEU A 594 -21.01 -14.86 1.67
C LEU A 594 -21.62 -16.00 2.46
N LEU A 595 -22.68 -16.59 1.92
CA LEU A 595 -23.36 -17.77 2.45
C LEU A 595 -23.02 -18.96 1.57
N SER A 596 -22.52 -20.04 2.16
CA SER A 596 -22.36 -21.34 1.50
C SER A 596 -23.26 -22.37 2.18
N VAL A 597 -23.91 -23.23 1.39
CA VAL A 597 -24.79 -24.29 1.88
C VAL A 597 -24.58 -25.55 1.07
N GLY A 598 -24.36 -26.68 1.74
CA GLY A 598 -24.26 -27.97 1.08
C GLY A 598 -23.87 -29.10 2.03
N TYR A 599 -24.00 -30.34 1.55
CA TYR A 599 -23.67 -31.53 2.33
C TYR A 599 -22.15 -31.69 2.53
N SER A 600 -21.36 -31.25 1.55
CA SER A 600 -19.89 -31.22 1.61
C SER A 600 -19.32 -29.80 1.83
N ALA A 601 -20.11 -28.87 2.37
CA ALA A 601 -19.67 -27.49 2.62
C ALA A 601 -18.85 -27.32 3.92
N GLN A 602 -18.59 -28.40 4.67
CA GLN A 602 -17.88 -28.34 5.94
C GLN A 602 -16.46 -27.76 5.77
N HIS A 603 -16.12 -26.73 6.55
CA HIS A 603 -14.81 -26.08 6.58
C HIS A 603 -14.42 -25.33 5.30
N LEU A 604 -15.35 -25.17 4.34
CA LEU A 604 -15.05 -24.56 3.05
C LEU A 604 -14.60 -23.10 3.22
N CYS A 605 -15.27 -22.35 4.09
CA CYS A 605 -14.89 -20.99 4.43
C CYS A 605 -13.55 -20.91 5.19
N SER A 606 -13.25 -21.85 6.08
CA SER A 606 -11.95 -21.88 6.79
C SER A 606 -10.81 -22.10 5.81
N ASP A 607 -10.93 -23.11 4.94
CA ASP A 607 -9.92 -23.41 3.94
C ASP A 607 -9.72 -22.26 2.95
N TYR A 608 -10.80 -21.54 2.63
CA TYR A 608 -10.72 -20.36 1.78
C TYR A 608 -9.95 -19.21 2.43
N VAL A 609 -10.13 -18.98 3.73
CA VAL A 609 -9.35 -17.97 4.47
C VAL A 609 -7.87 -18.33 4.48
N ASP A 610 -7.52 -19.62 4.62
CA ASP A 610 -6.13 -20.07 4.51
C ASP A 610 -5.56 -19.85 3.11
N TYR A 611 -6.35 -20.11 2.06
CA TYR A 611 -5.99 -19.79 0.68
C TYR A 611 -5.72 -18.30 0.48
N LEU A 612 -6.59 -17.42 0.99
CA LEU A 612 -6.39 -15.97 0.89
C LEU A 612 -5.15 -15.52 1.68
N SER A 613 -4.89 -16.11 2.84
CA SER A 613 -3.69 -15.83 3.63
C SER A 613 -2.41 -16.12 2.84
N PHE A 614 -2.41 -17.24 2.10
CA PHE A 614 -1.33 -17.58 1.19
C PHE A 614 -1.23 -16.59 0.01
N LEU A 615 -2.35 -16.24 -0.62
CA LEU A 615 -2.39 -15.32 -1.77
C LEU A 615 -1.84 -13.93 -1.43
N PHE A 616 -2.13 -13.41 -0.24
CA PHE A 616 -1.62 -12.12 0.22
C PHE A 616 -0.17 -12.16 0.69
N ASN A 617 0.45 -13.36 0.76
CA ASN A 617 1.84 -13.56 1.19
C ASN A 617 2.13 -12.80 2.50
N SER A 618 1.19 -12.84 3.46
CA SER A 618 1.29 -12.03 4.67
C SER A 618 2.53 -12.45 5.46
N LYS A 619 3.43 -11.49 5.72
CA LYS A 619 4.64 -11.71 6.54
C LYS A 619 4.31 -12.18 7.95
N ASP A 620 3.14 -11.79 8.45
CA ASP A 620 2.57 -12.27 9.70
C ASP A 620 1.83 -13.58 9.46
N SER A 621 2.13 -14.60 10.27
CA SER A 621 1.35 -15.83 10.30
C SER A 621 -0.04 -15.50 10.84
N TYR A 622 -1.08 -15.68 10.02
CA TYR A 622 -2.44 -15.74 10.51
C TYR A 622 -2.80 -17.21 10.73
N ILE A 623 -3.59 -17.46 11.77
CA ILE A 623 -4.14 -18.78 12.05
C ILE A 623 -5.66 -18.71 12.05
N CYS A 624 -6.28 -19.67 11.38
CA CYS A 624 -7.70 -19.93 11.46
C CYS A 624 -7.95 -20.88 12.62
N ILE A 625 -8.75 -20.46 13.59
CA ILE A 625 -9.16 -21.31 14.71
C ILE A 625 -10.66 -21.50 14.62
N THR A 626 -11.10 -22.75 14.55
CA THR A 626 -12.51 -23.09 14.61
C THR A 626 -12.86 -23.51 16.04
N GLU A 627 -13.79 -22.79 16.67
CA GLU A 627 -14.25 -23.04 18.04
C GLU A 627 -15.77 -23.29 18.06
N PRO A 628 -16.30 -24.08 19.00
CA PRO A 628 -17.73 -24.19 19.22
C PRO A 628 -18.34 -22.81 19.54
N SER A 629 -19.51 -22.52 18.96
CA SER A 629 -20.28 -21.31 19.22
C SER A 629 -21.61 -21.69 19.88
N PRO A 630 -22.15 -20.92 20.83
CA PRO A 630 -23.51 -21.16 21.34
C PRO A 630 -24.55 -20.99 20.23
N THR A 631 -25.50 -21.93 20.13
CA THR A 631 -26.59 -21.89 19.15
C THR A 631 -27.61 -20.80 19.54
N CYS A 632 -27.83 -19.82 18.67
CA CYS A 632 -28.84 -18.77 18.85
C CYS A 632 -29.89 -18.72 17.73
N TRP A 633 -29.85 -19.69 16.81
CA TRP A 633 -30.72 -19.74 15.64
C TRP A 633 -31.76 -20.85 15.78
N SER A 634 -32.93 -20.65 15.18
CA SER A 634 -33.97 -21.68 15.01
C SER A 634 -34.78 -21.33 13.77
N PHE A 635 -34.99 -22.26 12.85
CA PHE A 635 -35.69 -21.98 11.60
C PHE A 635 -36.47 -23.18 11.08
N GLY A 636 -37.79 -23.03 10.99
CA GLY A 636 -38.69 -24.01 10.39
C GLY A 636 -38.57 -25.42 11.00
N GLU A 637 -38.51 -26.42 10.12
CA GLU A 637 -38.45 -27.85 10.46
C GLU A 637 -37.01 -28.40 10.62
N TRP A 638 -35.98 -27.55 10.54
CA TRP A 638 -34.58 -27.98 10.60
C TRP A 638 -34.04 -27.94 12.03
N GLU A 639 -33.42 -29.03 12.46
CA GLU A 639 -32.76 -29.14 13.76
C GLU A 639 -31.31 -28.66 13.65
N ILE A 640 -30.89 -27.73 14.51
CA ILE A 640 -29.47 -27.35 14.60
C ILE A 640 -28.74 -28.37 15.48
N VAL A 641 -27.79 -29.08 14.88
CA VAL A 641 -27.02 -30.15 15.53
C VAL A 641 -25.82 -29.57 16.28
N SER A 642 -25.12 -28.64 15.65
CA SER A 642 -23.95 -27.97 16.22
C SER A 642 -23.69 -26.63 15.53
N SER A 643 -22.93 -25.77 16.20
CA SER A 643 -22.47 -24.51 15.66
C SER A 643 -21.02 -24.25 16.02
N SER A 644 -20.29 -23.66 15.09
CA SER A 644 -18.90 -23.26 15.26
C SER A 644 -18.66 -21.90 14.63
N ARG A 645 -17.53 -21.28 15.00
CA ARG A 645 -17.07 -20.02 14.40
C ARG A 645 -15.61 -20.15 14.03
N THR A 646 -15.25 -19.59 12.88
CA THR A 646 -13.86 -19.47 12.43
C THR A 646 -13.34 -18.09 12.79
N ILE A 647 -12.27 -18.07 13.55
CA ILE A 647 -11.59 -16.86 14.01
C ILE A 647 -10.31 -16.71 13.19
N TYR A 648 -10.18 -15.58 12.51
CA TYR A 648 -8.96 -15.17 11.83
C TYR A 648 -8.10 -14.37 12.80
N ARG A 649 -6.99 -14.97 13.24
CA ARG A 649 -6.14 -14.40 14.29
C ARG A 649 -4.74 -14.15 13.78
N LYS A 650 -4.25 -12.93 14.00
CA LYS A 650 -2.85 -12.57 13.79
C LYS A 650 -1.98 -13.18 14.90
N VAL A 651 -0.99 -14.00 14.57
CA VAL A 651 -0.15 -14.68 15.57
C VAL A 651 0.64 -13.68 16.41
N SER A 652 1.15 -12.60 15.80
CA SER A 652 1.91 -11.55 16.49
C SER A 652 1.05 -10.65 17.37
N GLN A 653 -0.27 -10.58 17.13
CA GLN A 653 -1.21 -9.75 17.89
C GLN A 653 -2.56 -10.47 18.08
N PRO A 654 -2.63 -11.43 19.03
CA PRO A 654 -3.83 -12.23 19.25
C PRO A 654 -5.09 -11.42 19.58
N ALA A 655 -4.91 -10.25 20.19
CA ALA A 655 -5.99 -9.32 20.54
C ALA A 655 -6.71 -8.72 19.31
N ASP A 656 -6.11 -8.79 18.13
CA ASP A 656 -6.67 -8.27 16.89
C ASP A 656 -7.44 -9.35 16.08
N SER A 657 -7.85 -10.43 16.75
CA SER A 657 -8.60 -11.52 16.14
C SER A 657 -10.01 -11.10 15.76
N ILE A 658 -10.48 -11.52 14.59
CA ILE A 658 -11.85 -11.29 14.11
C ILE A 658 -12.56 -12.61 13.84
N VAL A 659 -13.86 -12.66 14.11
CA VAL A 659 -14.71 -13.77 13.66
C VAL A 659 -15.01 -13.54 12.18
N VAL A 660 -14.50 -14.41 11.32
CA VAL A 660 -14.67 -14.28 9.86
C VAL A 660 -15.78 -15.15 9.34
N CYS A 661 -16.10 -16.26 10.01
CA CYS A 661 -17.16 -17.16 9.59
C CYS A 661 -17.91 -17.73 10.79
N GLU A 662 -19.21 -17.89 10.63
CA GLU A 662 -20.03 -18.73 11.49
C GLU A 662 -20.52 -19.93 10.67
N GLN A 663 -20.58 -21.10 11.30
CA GLN A 663 -20.97 -22.35 10.67
C GLN A 663 -22.04 -23.04 11.51
N LEU A 664 -23.08 -23.54 10.86
CA LEU A 664 -24.13 -24.36 11.45
C LEU A 664 -24.15 -25.73 10.77
N SER A 665 -24.27 -26.78 11.58
CA SER A 665 -24.65 -28.12 11.12
C SER A 665 -26.15 -28.27 11.34
N ILE A 666 -26.89 -28.52 10.26
CA ILE A 666 -28.34 -28.55 10.25
C ILE A 666 -28.81 -29.93 9.80
N ARG A 667 -29.87 -30.43 10.40
CA ARG A 667 -30.43 -31.75 10.09
C ARG A 667 -31.90 -31.64 9.72
N HIS A 668 -32.27 -32.36 8.66
CA HIS A 668 -33.66 -32.61 8.29
C HIS A 668 -33.80 -34.07 7.89
N CYS A 669 -34.65 -34.81 8.62
CA CYS A 669 -34.70 -36.27 8.59
C CYS A 669 -33.30 -36.88 8.85
N ASP A 670 -32.81 -37.74 7.97
CA ASP A 670 -31.53 -38.45 8.12
C ASP A 670 -30.33 -37.73 7.45
N ILE A 671 -30.53 -36.52 6.92
CA ILE A 671 -29.50 -35.82 6.15
C ILE A 671 -29.01 -34.59 6.91
N THR A 672 -27.68 -34.50 7.08
CA THR A 672 -27.01 -33.36 7.71
C THR A 672 -26.36 -32.50 6.63
N ALA A 673 -26.66 -31.21 6.61
CA ALA A 673 -26.03 -30.22 5.73
C ALA A 673 -25.25 -29.19 6.56
N PHE A 674 -24.28 -28.54 5.93
CA PHE A 674 -23.51 -27.47 6.54
C PHE A 674 -23.88 -26.14 5.89
N VAL A 675 -24.00 -25.13 6.74
CA VAL A 675 -24.29 -23.75 6.37
C VAL A 675 -23.18 -22.89 6.93
N GLU A 676 -22.49 -22.11 6.09
CA GLU A 676 -21.43 -21.20 6.52
C GLU A 676 -21.75 -19.78 6.07
N VAL A 677 -21.66 -18.80 6.98
CA VAL A 677 -21.78 -17.37 6.67
C VAL A 677 -20.47 -16.68 7.00
N MET A 678 -19.79 -16.21 5.95
CA MET A 678 -18.55 -15.45 6.04
C MET A 678 -18.80 -13.95 5.96
N ASN A 679 -18.20 -13.20 6.88
CA ASN A 679 -18.14 -11.75 6.85
C ASN A 679 -16.98 -11.29 5.94
N MET A 680 -17.29 -10.97 4.69
CA MET A 680 -16.27 -10.54 3.72
C MET A 680 -15.76 -9.12 4.01
N GLY A 681 -16.57 -8.27 4.62
CA GLY A 681 -16.17 -6.90 4.96
C GLY A 681 -15.01 -6.88 5.96
N ASP A 682 -15.16 -7.58 7.08
CA ASP A 682 -14.14 -7.64 8.13
C ASP A 682 -12.88 -8.38 7.66
N LEU A 683 -13.06 -9.48 6.91
CA LEU A 683 -11.94 -10.18 6.29
C LEU A 683 -11.17 -9.27 5.32
N ALA A 684 -11.85 -8.52 4.46
CA ALA A 684 -11.22 -7.57 3.55
C ALA A 684 -10.47 -6.46 4.30
N GLN A 685 -11.00 -5.93 5.41
CA GLN A 685 -10.29 -4.93 6.22
C GLN A 685 -8.93 -5.46 6.71
N LYS A 686 -8.89 -6.73 7.15
CA LYS A 686 -7.65 -7.36 7.59
C LYS A 686 -6.69 -7.65 6.43
N LEU A 687 -7.18 -8.23 5.33
CA LEU A 687 -6.34 -8.58 4.18
C LEU A 687 -5.69 -7.35 3.53
N PHE A 688 -6.43 -6.25 3.40
CA PHE A 688 -5.93 -5.01 2.79
C PHE A 688 -5.31 -4.03 3.78
N THR A 689 -5.20 -4.38 5.07
CA THR A 689 -4.66 -3.52 6.13
C THR A 689 -5.35 -2.15 6.18
N VAL A 690 -6.67 -2.17 6.29
CA VAL A 690 -7.54 -0.99 6.35
C VAL A 690 -8.04 -0.81 7.78
N ASP A 691 -7.91 0.41 8.29
CA ASP A 691 -8.29 0.77 9.67
C ASP A 691 -9.78 1.12 9.81
N ASP A 692 -10.41 1.62 8.75
CA ASP A 692 -11.81 2.09 8.74
C ASP A 692 -12.55 1.50 7.54
N TRP A 693 -13.66 0.80 7.79
CA TRP A 693 -14.46 0.13 6.77
C TRP A 693 -14.89 1.07 5.63
N ARG A 694 -15.05 2.37 5.88
CA ARG A 694 -15.47 3.36 4.88
C ARG A 694 -14.48 3.43 3.71
N GLU A 695 -13.21 3.10 3.93
CA GLU A 695 -12.20 3.07 2.88
C GLU A 695 -12.46 1.94 1.87
N LEU A 696 -13.03 0.80 2.30
CA LEU A 696 -13.42 -0.31 1.42
C LEU A 696 -14.69 -0.02 0.61
N TRP A 697 -15.50 0.92 1.08
CA TRP A 697 -16.75 1.36 0.46
C TRP A 697 -16.58 2.67 -0.33
N ALA A 698 -15.36 3.21 -0.37
CA ALA A 698 -15.05 4.50 -0.97
C ALA A 698 -15.21 4.46 -2.51
N GLU A 699 -15.75 5.53 -3.10
CA GLU A 699 -15.84 5.66 -4.56
C GLU A 699 -14.43 5.61 -5.20
N ASP A 700 -14.24 4.83 -6.26
CA ASP A 700 -12.96 4.55 -6.96
C ASP A 700 -11.93 3.66 -6.23
N VAL A 701 -12.28 3.06 -5.08
CA VAL A 701 -11.42 2.04 -4.46
C VAL A 701 -11.41 0.76 -5.29
N HIS A 702 -10.23 0.19 -5.53
CA HIS A 702 -10.12 -1.06 -6.28
C HIS A 702 -8.87 -1.87 -5.90
N VAL A 703 -8.95 -3.17 -6.14
CA VAL A 703 -7.85 -4.13 -5.91
C VAL A 703 -7.03 -4.26 -7.19
N ASN A 704 -5.74 -3.93 -7.09
CA ASN A 704 -4.78 -4.16 -8.15
C ASN A 704 -4.11 -5.53 -7.95
N THR A 705 -4.26 -6.41 -8.95
CA THR A 705 -3.70 -7.77 -8.97
C THR A 705 -2.49 -7.92 -9.89
N SER A 706 -1.95 -6.82 -10.45
CA SER A 706 -0.80 -6.88 -11.38
C SER A 706 0.54 -7.21 -10.70
N GLY A 707 0.59 -7.12 -9.37
CA GLY A 707 1.78 -7.37 -8.56
C GLY A 707 1.97 -8.84 -8.17
N GLN A 708 2.95 -9.10 -7.30
CA GLN A 708 3.15 -10.43 -6.71
C GLN A 708 2.04 -10.81 -5.70
N CYS A 709 1.44 -9.81 -5.06
CA CYS A 709 0.27 -9.96 -4.20
C CYS A 709 -0.79 -8.88 -4.54
N PRO A 710 -2.06 -9.13 -4.23
CA PRO A 710 -3.12 -8.12 -4.40
C PRO A 710 -2.88 -6.91 -3.50
N LEU A 711 -3.04 -5.70 -4.05
CA LEU A 711 -2.90 -4.44 -3.31
C LEU A 711 -4.14 -3.57 -3.45
N LEU A 712 -4.49 -2.86 -2.39
CA LEU A 712 -5.58 -1.88 -2.42
C LEU A 712 -5.10 -0.56 -3.01
N THR A 713 -5.62 -0.19 -4.18
CA THR A 713 -5.53 1.18 -4.69
C THR A 713 -6.59 2.01 -3.99
N ARG A 714 -6.14 2.94 -3.15
CA ARG A 714 -7.01 3.80 -2.34
C ARG A 714 -7.63 4.92 -3.16
N ALA A 715 -8.87 5.26 -2.85
CA ALA A 715 -9.59 6.37 -3.46
C ALA A 715 -8.97 7.75 -3.13
N SER A 716 -8.51 7.93 -1.88
CA SER A 716 -7.78 9.10 -1.40
C SER A 716 -6.60 8.67 -0.53
N LEU A 717 -5.42 9.20 -0.83
CA LEU A 717 -4.23 9.05 -0.02
C LEU A 717 -4.17 10.10 1.08
N TYR A 718 -3.87 9.64 2.29
CA TYR A 718 -3.66 10.48 3.48
C TYR A 718 -4.85 11.40 3.83
N PRO A 719 -6.10 10.89 3.84
CA PRO A 719 -7.26 11.70 4.19
C PRO A 719 -7.10 12.31 5.59
N ARG A 720 -7.49 13.58 5.73
CA ARG A 720 -7.35 14.32 6.98
C ARG A 720 -8.48 14.01 7.94
N ARG A 721 -8.11 13.96 9.23
CA ARG A 721 -9.02 13.79 10.36
C ARG A 721 -9.20 15.12 11.08
N TYR A 722 -10.45 15.49 11.34
CA TYR A 722 -10.84 16.70 12.05
C TYR A 722 -11.65 16.33 13.29
N LYS A 723 -11.51 17.09 14.37
CA LYS A 723 -12.26 16.87 15.62
C LYS A 723 -12.90 18.17 16.06
N PHE A 724 -14.19 18.13 16.38
CA PHE A 724 -14.96 19.26 16.87
C PHE A 724 -15.92 18.81 17.96
N ASP A 725 -16.07 19.66 18.96
CA ASP A 725 -16.92 19.41 20.12
C ASP A 725 -18.26 20.11 19.89
N ILE A 726 -19.37 19.40 20.13
CA ILE A 726 -20.73 19.93 20.10
C ILE A 726 -21.35 19.82 21.49
N CYS A 727 -21.83 20.95 22.00
CA CYS A 727 -22.50 21.04 23.29
C CYS A 727 -24.01 21.12 23.07
N LEU A 728 -24.76 20.24 23.73
CA LEU A 728 -26.21 20.14 23.61
C LEU A 728 -26.82 20.34 24.99
N SER A 729 -27.68 21.34 25.15
CA SER A 729 -28.56 21.41 26.30
C SER A 729 -29.70 20.42 26.11
N TYR A 730 -30.09 19.72 27.17
CA TYR A 730 -31.10 18.67 27.07
C TYR A 730 -32.02 18.59 28.29
N ASP A 731 -33.25 18.13 28.06
CA ASP A 731 -34.20 17.76 29.11
C ASP A 731 -33.97 16.32 29.57
N PRO A 732 -34.34 15.91 30.81
CA PRO A 732 -34.05 14.59 31.36
C PRO A 732 -34.37 13.37 30.46
N THR A 733 -35.26 13.51 29.48
CA THR A 733 -35.62 12.52 28.46
C THR A 733 -34.76 12.60 27.18
N PHE A 734 -33.46 12.91 27.29
CA PHE A 734 -32.59 13.06 26.12
C PHE A 734 -32.57 11.80 25.25
N PRO A 735 -32.99 11.89 23.97
CA PRO A 735 -33.13 10.74 23.10
C PRO A 735 -31.76 10.34 22.52
N THR A 736 -30.92 9.70 23.33
CA THR A 736 -29.53 9.35 22.98
C THR A 736 -29.45 8.53 21.69
N THR A 737 -30.37 7.58 21.51
CA THR A 737 -30.43 6.76 20.29
C THR A 737 -30.79 7.60 19.06
N GLU A 738 -31.80 8.47 19.17
CA GLU A 738 -32.19 9.34 18.05
C GLU A 738 -31.11 10.35 17.70
N PHE A 739 -30.34 10.83 18.69
CA PHE A 739 -29.15 11.66 18.45
C PHE A 739 -28.15 10.97 17.52
N TYR A 740 -27.80 9.71 17.81
CA TYR A 740 -26.91 8.95 16.93
C TYR A 740 -27.54 8.64 15.57
N ASP A 741 -28.83 8.31 15.53
CA ASP A 741 -29.55 8.05 14.28
C ASP A 741 -29.59 9.26 13.35
N VAL A 742 -29.74 10.47 13.90
CA VAL A 742 -29.66 11.72 13.12
C VAL A 742 -28.24 11.90 12.56
N LEU A 743 -27.21 11.69 13.37
CA LEU A 743 -25.81 11.78 12.91
C LEU A 743 -25.50 10.79 11.79
N TRP A 744 -25.96 9.55 11.88
CA TRP A 744 -25.82 8.55 10.82
C TRP A 744 -26.49 8.98 9.52
N GLN A 745 -27.72 9.49 9.60
CA GLN A 745 -28.52 9.87 8.44
C GLN A 745 -27.99 11.13 7.73
N VAL A 746 -27.42 12.07 8.48
CA VAL A 746 -26.89 13.33 7.96
C VAL A 746 -25.43 13.19 7.51
N ALA A 747 -24.59 12.53 8.30
CA ALA A 747 -23.13 12.59 8.14
C ALA A 747 -22.42 11.24 8.37
N GLY A 748 -23.11 10.10 8.37
CA GLY A 748 -22.53 8.78 8.69
C GLY A 748 -21.36 8.35 7.79
N LYS A 749 -21.29 8.87 6.56
CA LYS A 749 -20.17 8.63 5.62
C LYS A 749 -18.88 9.36 5.98
N ILE A 750 -18.96 10.40 6.80
CA ILE A 750 -17.80 11.23 7.17
C ILE A 750 -17.54 11.27 8.68
N VAL A 751 -18.51 10.93 9.53
CA VAL A 751 -18.32 10.78 10.97
C VAL A 751 -17.74 9.40 11.25
N THR A 752 -16.54 9.35 11.84
CA THR A 752 -15.85 8.09 12.16
C THR A 752 -15.87 7.75 13.65
N ASN A 753 -16.08 8.74 14.53
CA ASN A 753 -16.21 8.52 15.96
C ASN A 753 -17.02 9.63 16.63
N VAL A 754 -17.78 9.28 17.68
CA VAL A 754 -18.50 10.21 18.54
C VAL A 754 -18.26 9.81 19.99
N GLU A 755 -17.59 10.66 20.76
CA GLU A 755 -17.27 10.40 22.18
C GLU A 755 -18.01 11.40 23.08
N LEU A 756 -18.66 10.93 24.14
CA LEU A 756 -19.16 11.82 25.19
C LEU A 756 -17.96 12.31 26.02
N VAL A 757 -17.65 13.59 25.92
CA VAL A 757 -16.50 14.22 26.59
C VAL A 757 -16.86 14.67 28.00
N ASN A 758 -18.04 15.26 28.16
CA ASN A 758 -18.47 15.83 29.43
C ASN A 758 -20.00 15.83 29.55
N GLU A 759 -20.48 15.72 30.79
CA GLU A 759 -21.87 15.93 31.16
C GLU A 759 -21.91 16.86 32.37
N TYR A 760 -22.68 17.94 32.24
CA TYR A 760 -22.86 18.94 33.29
C TYR A 760 -24.32 19.04 33.68
N VAL A 761 -24.58 19.10 34.99
CA VAL A 761 -25.89 19.31 35.58
C VAL A 761 -25.74 20.42 36.62
N SER A 762 -26.44 21.53 36.40
CA SER A 762 -26.46 22.64 37.34
C SER A 762 -27.40 22.36 38.50
N ALA A 763 -26.93 22.63 39.72
CA ALA A 763 -27.70 22.47 40.94
C ALA A 763 -28.72 23.61 41.20
N ALA A 764 -28.58 24.74 40.50
CA ALA A 764 -29.35 25.96 40.78
C ALA A 764 -30.59 26.13 39.89
N ASP A 765 -30.52 25.69 38.64
CA ASP A 765 -31.52 25.96 37.59
C ASP A 765 -31.93 24.71 36.79
N ASN A 766 -31.56 23.51 37.27
CA ASN A 766 -31.80 22.22 36.59
C ASN A 766 -31.27 22.15 35.14
N PHE A 767 -30.42 23.09 34.72
CA PHE A 767 -29.81 23.08 33.39
C PHE A 767 -28.93 21.85 33.24
N ARG A 768 -29.07 21.13 32.12
CA ARG A 768 -28.23 19.98 31.78
C ARG A 768 -27.62 20.16 30.40
N SER A 769 -26.36 19.78 30.27
CA SER A 769 -25.67 19.79 28.99
C SER A 769 -24.75 18.59 28.82
N ARG A 770 -24.72 18.02 27.61
CA ARG A 770 -23.74 17.03 27.19
C ARG A 770 -22.84 17.63 26.12
N CYS A 771 -21.55 17.38 26.23
CA CYS A 771 -20.56 17.74 25.23
C CYS A 771 -20.04 16.47 24.56
N TYR A 772 -20.22 16.38 23.24
CA TYR A 772 -19.74 15.28 22.42
C TYR A 772 -18.60 15.75 21.52
N ARG A 773 -17.52 14.98 21.40
CA ARG A 773 -16.51 15.20 20.38
C ARG A 773 -16.77 14.31 19.19
N ILE A 774 -16.98 14.93 18.04
CA ILE A 774 -17.21 14.25 16.77
C ILE A 774 -15.94 14.30 15.95
N THR A 775 -15.52 13.14 15.46
CA THR A 775 -14.37 12.97 14.57
C THR A 775 -14.86 12.80 13.14
N TYR A 776 -14.31 13.62 12.24
CA TYR A 776 -14.64 13.65 10.82
C TYR A 776 -13.46 13.21 9.96
N GLN A 777 -13.68 12.31 9.02
CA GLN A 777 -12.72 11.86 8.02
C GLN A 777 -13.47 11.25 6.83
N CYS A 778 -13.02 11.52 5.60
CA CYS A 778 -13.62 11.01 4.38
C CYS A 778 -12.53 10.39 3.51
N PHE A 779 -12.82 9.24 2.88
CA PHE A 779 -11.82 8.40 2.21
C PHE A 779 -11.86 8.50 0.67
N ASP A 780 -12.86 9.18 0.12
CA ASP A 780 -13.04 9.38 -1.33
C ASP A 780 -13.36 10.83 -1.72
N LYS A 781 -13.80 11.69 -0.79
CA LYS A 781 -14.17 13.08 -1.07
C LYS A 781 -13.35 14.07 -0.26
N ALA A 782 -13.21 15.27 -0.81
CA ALA A 782 -12.39 16.34 -0.26
C ALA A 782 -12.99 16.94 1.04
N LEU A 783 -12.29 16.74 2.16
CA LEU A 783 -12.55 17.44 3.42
C LEU A 783 -11.40 18.37 3.79
N PHE A 784 -11.75 19.60 4.18
CA PHE A 784 -10.84 20.61 4.73
C PHE A 784 -11.51 21.29 5.93
N ARG A 785 -10.71 21.92 6.79
CA ARG A 785 -11.18 22.43 8.09
C ARG A 785 -12.44 23.29 8.01
N GLU A 786 -12.45 24.29 7.12
CA GLU A 786 -13.57 25.24 6.97
C GLU A 786 -14.86 24.53 6.54
N ARG A 787 -14.80 23.59 5.58
CA ARG A 787 -15.95 22.76 5.20
C ARG A 787 -16.46 21.92 6.36
N VAL A 788 -15.59 21.31 7.15
CA VAL A 788 -16.03 20.50 8.30
C VAL A 788 -16.69 21.37 9.37
N VAL A 789 -16.19 22.58 9.60
CA VAL A 789 -16.85 23.55 10.51
C VAL A 789 -18.26 23.88 10.01
N ASP A 790 -18.41 24.14 8.71
CA ASP A 790 -19.72 24.43 8.11
C ASP A 790 -20.69 23.24 8.27
N ILE A 791 -20.26 22.02 7.96
CA ILE A 791 -21.06 20.81 8.18
C ILE A 791 -21.44 20.65 9.66
N HIS A 792 -20.47 20.84 10.56
CA HIS A 792 -20.67 20.69 12.01
C HIS A 792 -21.73 21.67 12.55
N GLN A 793 -21.63 22.95 12.16
CA GLN A 793 -22.47 24.02 12.69
C GLN A 793 -23.79 24.17 11.92
N ASN A 794 -23.71 24.28 10.60
CA ASN A 794 -24.83 24.66 9.75
C ASN A 794 -25.66 23.47 9.24
N VAL A 795 -25.11 22.26 9.26
CA VAL A 795 -25.85 21.05 8.90
C VAL A 795 -26.23 20.27 10.15
N ILE A 796 -25.24 19.67 10.84
CA ILE A 796 -25.49 18.79 12.00
C ILE A 796 -26.19 19.57 13.13
N GLY A 797 -25.64 20.70 13.55
CA GLY A 797 -26.22 21.50 14.62
C GLY A 797 -27.68 21.89 14.36
N ARG A 798 -27.98 22.40 13.15
CA ARG A 798 -29.35 22.82 12.79
C ARG A 798 -30.33 21.66 12.71
N VAL A 799 -29.93 20.53 12.15
CA VAL A 799 -30.79 19.34 12.06
C VAL A 799 -31.07 18.78 13.45
N LEU A 800 -30.06 18.71 14.32
CA LEU A 800 -30.25 18.27 15.71
C LEU A 800 -31.24 19.18 16.44
N SER A 801 -31.10 20.50 16.32
CA SER A 801 -32.04 21.45 16.93
C SER A 801 -33.46 21.31 16.36
N ALA A 802 -33.61 21.20 15.04
CA ALA A 802 -34.91 21.12 14.40
C ALA A 802 -35.62 19.78 14.64
N LYS A 803 -34.88 18.66 14.69
CA LYS A 803 -35.44 17.32 14.82
C LYS A 803 -35.70 16.92 16.27
N LEU A 804 -34.77 17.23 17.17
CA LEU A 804 -34.77 16.75 18.56
C LEU A 804 -35.13 17.83 19.57
N GLY A 805 -35.35 19.08 19.14
CA GLY A 805 -35.63 20.20 20.02
C GLY A 805 -34.46 20.60 20.93
N LEU A 806 -33.24 20.17 20.59
CA LEU A 806 -32.04 20.44 21.38
C LEU A 806 -31.50 21.84 21.08
N THR A 807 -31.10 22.58 22.12
CA THR A 807 -30.33 23.82 21.89
C THR A 807 -28.85 23.46 21.79
N VAL A 808 -28.26 23.75 20.64
CA VAL A 808 -26.80 23.65 20.43
C VAL A 808 -26.17 24.92 21.01
N CYS A 809 -25.29 24.76 22.00
CA CYS A 809 -24.68 25.86 22.75
C CYS A 809 -23.40 26.40 22.11
#